data_AF-A0A330M1J2-F1
#
_entry.id   AF-A0A330M1J2-F1
#
_cell.length_a   1.000
_cell.length_b   1.000
_cell.length_c   1.000
_cell.angle_alpha   90.00
_cell.angle_beta   90.00
_cell.angle_gamma   90.00
#
_symmetry.space_group_name_H-M   'P 1'
#
loop_
_entity.id
_entity.type
_entity.pdbx_description
1 polymer ?
#
loop_
_entity_poly.entity_id
_entity_poly.type
_entity_poly.pdbx_seq_one_letter_code
_entity_poly.pdbx_strand_id
1 'polypeptide(L)'
;MAETVYSGPVEPDQVKTCEGNKHDNVHKLCESLYSFIVIICDIEISSRVCYSTLQASNFISIKVRLLMSNRRETRAKAQEFIDTLKPLQHPNSEKIYLTGSREDLRVGMRQILLSDTMVGGTESDPILEPNAPLRVYDCAGPYSDPDADINVRRGLDKFRNNWIVERDDTEQLIGASSGFTQQRLADDGLDHLRFDSLLPPRKAKPGKCVTQLHYARQGVITPEMEYIAIRENMAQSEITDEVLTRKAAGESFGASISEPITPEFVRSEIARGRAIIPLNINHPEAEPMIIGRNFLVKVNANIGNSAVTSSIEEEVEKLVWSTRWGADTVMDLSTGRYIHETREWIIRNSPVPIGTVPIYQALEKVNGVAEDLTWDVFKDTLIEQAEQGVDYFTIHAGVLLRYVPMTANRLTGIVSRGGAIMAKWCLSHHQENFLYEHFRDICKLCAAYDVSLSLGDGMRPGSIADANDEAQFAELETLGELVKIAWEYDVQTIIEGPGHIPMNLIKENMEKQLEVCDEAPFYTLGPQTTDIAPGYDHFTSGIGAAMIAWFGCSMLCYVTPKEHLGLPNKEDVKQGLITYKIAAHAGDVAKGHPTAQIRDNALSKARFEFRWEDQYNLGLDPQTAKAYHDESLPQESAKVAHFCSMCGPKFCSMKISQEVREYAAAQKLEMHTDAEFKARSTADLSANVDREKGMAMMSAEFKAKGAALYHEAGTVKPVLDEVEG
;
A
#
# COMPACT_ATOMS: atom_id res chain seq x y z
N MET A 1 -48.55 33.41 -22.36
CA MET A 1 -49.04 33.06 -21.01
C MET A 1 -47.79 33.03 -20.13
N ALA A 2 -47.51 33.97 -19.21
CA ALA A 2 -48.34 34.99 -18.56
C ALA A 2 -49.53 34.40 -17.78
N GLU A 3 -49.90 34.80 -16.55
CA GLU A 3 -49.37 35.83 -15.61
C GLU A 3 -50.01 35.67 -14.19
N THR A 4 -49.61 36.32 -13.07
CA THR A 4 -48.45 37.20 -12.79
C THR A 4 -47.53 36.56 -11.71
N VAL A 5 -47.27 36.98 -10.44
CA VAL A 5 -47.58 38.14 -9.55
C VAL A 5 -46.43 38.28 -8.51
N TYR A 6 -46.28 39.41 -7.80
CA TYR A 6 -45.23 39.64 -6.76
C TYR A 6 -45.73 40.60 -5.64
N SER A 7 -45.41 40.36 -4.36
CA SER A 7 -45.39 41.31 -3.22
C SER A 7 -45.12 40.56 -1.90
N GLY A 8 -44.57 41.15 -0.82
CA GLY A 8 -44.14 42.54 -0.57
C GLY A 8 -42.80 42.63 0.20
N PRO A 9 -42.36 43.83 0.65
CA PRO A 9 -40.93 44.14 0.79
C PRO A 9 -40.38 44.23 2.24
N VAL A 10 -39.05 44.34 2.31
CA VAL A 10 -38.26 44.87 3.46
C VAL A 10 -37.43 46.03 2.91
N GLU A 11 -37.40 47.17 3.61
CA GLU A 11 -36.61 48.36 3.23
C GLU A 11 -35.39 48.60 4.15
N PRO A 12 -34.32 49.26 3.65
CA PRO A 12 -33.11 49.62 4.41
C PRO A 12 -33.12 51.08 4.88
N ASP A 13 -32.08 51.52 5.61
CA ASP A 13 -31.22 52.62 5.13
C ASP A 13 -29.87 52.77 5.89
N GLN A 14 -29.00 53.64 5.38
CA GLN A 14 -27.73 54.10 5.98
C GLN A 14 -27.91 55.40 6.82
N VAL A 15 -26.83 55.92 7.43
CA VAL A 15 -26.25 57.28 7.17
C VAL A 15 -25.17 57.64 8.22
N LYS A 16 -24.38 58.68 7.90
CA LYS A 16 -23.10 59.11 8.49
C LYS A 16 -23.21 59.98 9.76
N THR A 17 -22.06 60.09 10.42
CA THR A 17 -21.61 61.04 11.46
C THR A 17 -22.13 62.49 11.41
N CYS A 18 -22.24 63.15 12.58
CA CYS A 18 -21.75 64.53 12.76
C CYS A 18 -21.46 64.94 14.24
N GLU A 19 -20.27 65.50 14.45
CA GLU A 19 -19.73 66.49 15.42
C GLU A 19 -20.28 66.73 16.86
N GLY A 20 -19.36 67.06 17.79
CA GLY A 20 -19.69 67.48 19.17
C GLY A 20 -18.56 68.08 20.04
N ASN A 21 -18.16 69.34 19.78
CA ASN A 21 -17.42 70.29 20.65
C ASN A 21 -15.91 70.13 20.99
N LYS A 22 -15.12 71.09 20.46
CA LYS A 22 -14.20 72.04 21.17
C LYS A 22 -12.92 71.57 21.88
N HIS A 23 -11.82 71.62 21.11
CA HIS A 23 -10.65 72.52 21.27
C HIS A 23 -10.16 73.06 22.64
N ASP A 24 -8.83 73.15 22.70
CA ASP A 24 -7.94 74.08 23.44
C ASP A 24 -7.72 73.90 24.96
N ASN A 25 -6.59 73.25 25.29
CA ASN A 25 -5.42 73.96 25.84
C ASN A 25 -4.12 73.14 25.64
N VAL A 26 -3.29 73.53 24.66
CA VAL A 26 -1.93 73.01 24.43
C VAL A 26 -0.91 74.03 24.99
N HIS A 27 0.37 73.65 25.10
CA HIS A 27 1.50 74.47 25.55
C HIS A 27 1.59 74.82 27.05
N LYS A 28 1.97 73.83 27.88
CA LYS A 28 2.89 74.09 29.02
C LYS A 28 3.67 72.90 29.62
N LEU A 29 3.67 71.72 29.00
CA LEU A 29 4.31 70.51 29.56
C LEU A 29 5.43 69.86 28.72
N CYS A 30 5.93 70.54 27.67
CA CYS A 30 6.87 69.91 26.71
C CYS A 30 8.38 70.01 27.07
N GLU A 31 8.78 70.69 28.15
CA GLU A 31 10.21 70.98 28.42
C GLU A 31 10.83 70.26 29.64
N SER A 32 10.06 69.48 30.41
CA SER A 32 10.61 68.78 31.61
C SER A 32 10.77 67.25 31.46
N LEU A 33 10.12 66.62 30.48
CA LEU A 33 10.11 65.15 30.33
C LEU A 33 11.27 64.58 29.50
N TYR A 34 11.92 65.39 28.66
CA TYR A 34 12.95 64.90 27.72
C TYR A 34 14.35 64.66 28.33
N SER A 35 14.62 65.16 29.54
CA SER A 35 15.94 65.02 30.20
C SER A 35 16.01 63.93 31.28
N PHE A 36 14.90 63.25 31.59
CA PHE A 36 14.86 62.24 32.68
C PHE A 36 14.84 60.77 32.20
N ILE A 37 14.57 60.53 30.91
CA ILE A 37 14.48 59.17 30.35
C ILE A 37 15.85 58.64 29.88
N VAL A 38 16.76 59.54 29.49
CA VAL A 38 18.06 59.16 28.87
C VAL A 38 19.05 58.52 29.85
N ILE A 39 18.96 58.80 31.15
CA ILE A 39 19.97 58.39 32.14
C ILE A 39 19.66 57.02 32.79
N ILE A 40 18.44 56.48 32.64
CA ILE A 40 18.06 55.18 33.24
C ILE A 40 18.31 53.99 32.29
N CYS A 41 18.30 54.20 30.96
CA CYS A 41 18.46 53.11 30.00
C CYS A 41 19.89 52.54 29.88
N ASP A 42 20.94 53.35 30.07
CA ASP A 42 22.32 52.93 29.76
C ASP A 42 22.96 51.97 30.80
N ILE A 43 22.31 51.71 31.95
CA ILE A 43 22.87 50.87 33.02
C ILE A 43 22.27 49.45 33.06
N GLU A 44 21.04 49.21 32.60
CA GLU A 44 20.45 47.85 32.54
C GLU A 44 20.74 47.08 31.24
N ILE A 45 21.08 47.75 30.13
CA ILE A 45 21.25 47.09 28.82
C ILE A 45 22.51 46.22 28.77
N SER A 46 23.61 46.65 29.40
CA SER A 46 24.91 45.94 29.34
C SER A 46 24.88 44.54 29.98
N SER A 47 24.09 44.33 31.04
CA SER A 47 24.03 43.06 31.76
C SER A 47 23.08 42.03 31.15
N ARG A 48 21.96 42.47 30.56
CA ARG A 48 20.94 41.55 29.99
C ARG A 48 21.31 41.01 28.61
N VAL A 49 22.01 41.78 27.77
CA VAL A 49 22.37 41.36 26.40
C VAL A 49 23.37 40.19 26.37
N CYS A 50 24.30 40.11 27.33
CA CYS A 50 25.18 38.93 27.46
C CYS A 50 24.42 37.68 27.91
N TYR A 51 23.45 37.79 28.82
CA TYR A 51 22.70 36.62 29.31
C TYR A 51 21.73 36.06 28.27
N SER A 52 21.03 36.92 27.50
CA SER A 52 20.09 36.47 26.47
C SER A 52 20.78 35.80 25.29
N THR A 53 21.93 36.32 24.86
CA THR A 53 22.74 35.69 23.80
C THR A 53 23.33 34.36 24.26
N LEU A 54 23.93 34.27 25.45
CA LEU A 54 24.42 33.00 25.99
C LEU A 54 23.30 31.97 26.20
N GLN A 55 22.11 32.38 26.66
CA GLN A 55 20.97 31.45 26.77
C GLN A 55 20.43 31.02 25.40
N ALA A 56 20.36 31.91 24.41
CA ALA A 56 19.96 31.53 23.05
C ALA A 56 20.97 30.58 22.39
N SER A 57 22.27 30.87 22.48
CA SER A 57 23.35 29.99 22.01
C SER A 57 23.32 28.63 22.71
N ASN A 58 23.10 28.60 24.03
CA ASN A 58 22.97 27.34 24.77
C ASN A 58 21.68 26.59 24.41
N PHE A 59 20.53 27.24 24.24
CA PHE A 59 19.30 26.58 23.81
C PHE A 59 19.43 26.00 22.40
N ILE A 60 20.03 26.73 21.46
CA ILE A 60 20.30 26.24 20.10
C ILE A 60 21.30 25.06 20.17
N SER A 61 22.39 25.19 20.92
CA SER A 61 23.38 24.12 21.14
C SER A 61 22.77 22.87 21.78
N ILE A 62 21.87 23.03 22.76
CA ILE A 62 21.14 21.93 23.40
C ILE A 62 20.14 21.30 22.43
N LYS A 63 19.39 22.09 21.64
CA LYS A 63 18.43 21.54 20.65
C LYS A 63 19.16 20.79 19.53
N VAL A 64 20.28 21.34 19.03
CA VAL A 64 21.15 20.67 18.06
C VAL A 64 21.77 19.41 18.65
N ARG A 65 22.24 19.43 19.91
CA ARG A 65 22.74 18.23 20.61
C ARG A 65 21.66 17.16 20.79
N LEU A 66 20.42 17.52 21.17
CA LEU A 66 19.31 16.56 21.25
C LEU A 66 18.98 15.96 19.88
N LEU A 67 18.93 16.79 18.82
CA LEU A 67 18.67 16.32 17.45
C LEU A 67 19.80 15.41 16.93
N MET A 68 21.06 15.72 17.25
CA MET A 68 22.21 14.87 16.92
C MET A 68 22.25 13.57 17.76
N SER A 69 21.85 13.62 19.04
CA SER A 69 21.74 12.43 19.89
C SER A 69 20.69 11.49 19.33
N ASN A 70 19.47 11.98 19.10
CA ASN A 70 18.36 11.20 18.57
C ASN A 70 18.70 10.55 17.22
N ARG A 71 19.34 11.26 16.29
CA ARG A 71 19.82 10.68 15.01
C ARG A 71 20.85 9.56 15.21
N ARG A 72 21.81 9.74 16.12
CA ARG A 72 22.81 8.71 16.44
C ARG A 72 22.17 7.50 17.11
N GLU A 73 21.17 7.72 17.96
CA GLU A 73 20.38 6.68 18.61
C GLU A 73 19.51 5.90 17.60
N THR A 74 18.88 6.57 16.62
CA THR A 74 18.14 5.90 15.53
C THR A 74 19.06 5.03 14.68
N ARG A 75 20.19 5.57 14.19
CA ARG A 75 21.16 4.77 13.40
C ARG A 75 21.73 3.61 14.23
N ALA A 76 21.98 3.81 15.52
CA ALA A 76 22.43 2.73 16.40
C ALA A 76 21.37 1.62 16.55
N LYS A 77 20.08 1.97 16.67
CA LYS A 77 18.97 1.00 16.71
C LYS A 77 18.78 0.27 15.38
N ALA A 78 18.95 0.96 14.25
CA ALA A 78 18.88 0.33 12.93
C ALA A 78 20.05 -0.64 12.69
N GLN A 79 21.27 -0.27 13.14
CA GLN A 79 22.42 -1.19 13.15
C GLN A 79 22.20 -2.37 14.11
N GLU A 80 21.64 -2.15 15.30
CA GLU A 80 21.31 -3.21 16.26
C GLU A 80 20.23 -4.15 15.70
N PHE A 81 19.20 -3.63 15.03
CA PHE A 81 18.19 -4.41 14.31
C PHE A 81 18.82 -5.27 13.21
N ILE A 82 19.79 -4.73 12.47
CA ILE A 82 20.55 -5.45 11.44
C ILE A 82 21.44 -6.54 12.06
N ASP A 83 22.24 -6.21 13.08
CA ASP A 83 23.22 -7.10 13.70
C ASP A 83 22.54 -8.23 14.50
N THR A 84 21.27 -8.05 14.89
CA THR A 84 20.45 -9.04 15.59
C THR A 84 19.31 -9.60 14.74
N LEU A 85 19.27 -9.30 13.43
CA LEU A 85 18.18 -9.70 12.55
C LEU A 85 18.02 -11.22 12.52
N LYS A 86 16.79 -11.66 12.77
CA LYS A 86 16.35 -13.05 12.67
C LYS A 86 15.06 -13.12 11.86
N PRO A 87 14.71 -14.29 11.31
CA PRO A 87 13.44 -14.50 10.61
C PRO A 87 12.23 -13.93 11.38
N LEU A 88 11.56 -13.01 10.72
CA LEU A 88 10.50 -12.15 11.21
C LEU A 88 9.12 -12.75 10.89
N GLN A 89 8.86 -13.95 11.41
CA GLN A 89 7.57 -14.62 11.27
C GLN A 89 6.39 -13.79 11.82
N HIS A 90 5.20 -14.05 11.30
CA HIS A 90 3.92 -13.61 11.88
C HIS A 90 3.39 -14.68 12.85
N PRO A 91 2.60 -14.32 13.88
CA PRO A 91 2.05 -15.29 14.82
C PRO A 91 1.24 -16.41 14.13
N ASN A 92 1.35 -17.63 14.68
CA ASN A 92 0.75 -18.88 14.17
C ASN A 92 0.88 -19.07 12.64
N SER A 93 2.00 -18.64 12.06
CA SER A 93 2.24 -18.65 10.62
C SER A 93 3.58 -19.25 10.25
N GLU A 94 3.58 -20.10 9.25
CA GLU A 94 4.76 -20.75 8.69
C GLU A 94 5.11 -20.14 7.33
N LYS A 95 6.41 -20.10 6.99
CA LYS A 95 6.84 -19.93 5.60
C LYS A 95 6.77 -21.29 4.92
N ILE A 96 6.14 -21.35 3.77
CA ILE A 96 6.08 -22.55 2.93
C ILE A 96 6.51 -22.22 1.51
N TYR A 97 6.89 -23.26 0.77
CA TYR A 97 7.29 -23.16 -0.62
C TYR A 97 6.51 -24.17 -1.46
N LEU A 98 5.78 -23.70 -2.48
CA LEU A 98 5.14 -24.56 -3.47
C LEU A 98 6.10 -24.80 -4.64
N THR A 99 6.45 -26.05 -4.89
CA THR A 99 7.32 -26.41 -6.03
C THR A 99 6.52 -26.45 -7.33
N GLY A 100 7.03 -25.78 -8.38
CA GLY A 100 6.47 -25.84 -9.72
C GLY A 100 6.95 -27.05 -10.53
N SER A 101 7.07 -26.88 -11.85
CA SER A 101 7.54 -27.87 -12.82
C SER A 101 8.98 -28.38 -12.60
N ARG A 102 9.76 -27.68 -11.77
CA ARG A 102 11.20 -27.88 -11.52
C ARG A 102 11.55 -27.59 -10.06
N GLU A 103 12.54 -28.31 -9.53
CA GLU A 103 12.92 -28.32 -8.11
C GLU A 103 13.39 -26.94 -7.57
N ASP A 104 14.01 -26.13 -8.43
CA ASP A 104 14.47 -24.78 -8.14
C ASP A 104 13.36 -23.70 -8.24
N LEU A 105 12.19 -24.02 -8.81
CA LEU A 105 11.02 -23.14 -8.83
C LEU A 105 10.20 -23.36 -7.56
N ARG A 106 10.61 -22.67 -6.49
CA ARG A 106 9.99 -22.75 -5.15
C ARG A 106 9.26 -21.45 -4.81
N VAL A 107 7.94 -21.44 -4.91
CA VAL A 107 7.11 -20.24 -4.72
C VAL A 107 6.80 -20.01 -3.26
N GLY A 108 7.36 -18.93 -2.69
CA GLY A 108 7.16 -18.55 -1.29
C GLY A 108 5.72 -18.10 -0.99
N MET A 109 5.13 -18.67 0.07
CA MET A 109 3.83 -18.27 0.62
C MET A 109 3.85 -18.33 2.15
N ARG A 110 2.93 -17.62 2.81
CA ARG A 110 2.68 -17.77 4.26
C ARG A 110 1.49 -18.69 4.49
N GLN A 111 1.67 -19.73 5.28
CA GLN A 111 0.61 -20.62 5.72
C GLN A 111 0.19 -20.23 7.15
N ILE A 112 -1.07 -19.84 7.32
CA ILE A 112 -1.66 -19.48 8.61
C ILE A 112 -2.31 -20.73 9.19
N LEU A 113 -1.78 -21.22 10.31
CA LEU A 113 -2.38 -22.34 11.03
C LEU A 113 -3.65 -21.86 11.76
N LEU A 114 -4.67 -22.71 11.79
CA LEU A 114 -5.96 -22.46 12.43
C LEU A 114 -6.24 -23.55 13.45
N SER A 115 -6.92 -23.22 14.56
CA SER A 115 -7.37 -24.21 15.52
C SER A 115 -8.64 -24.91 15.03
N ASP A 116 -8.85 -26.14 15.51
CA ASP A 116 -10.12 -26.85 15.30
C ASP A 116 -11.29 -26.07 15.92
N THR A 117 -12.48 -26.23 15.35
CA THR A 117 -13.74 -25.67 15.85
C THR A 117 -14.42 -26.70 16.74
N MET A 118 -14.78 -26.33 17.97
CA MET A 118 -15.61 -27.18 18.83
C MET A 118 -17.07 -27.14 18.36
N VAL A 119 -17.56 -28.27 17.83
CA VAL A 119 -18.91 -28.43 17.26
C VAL A 119 -19.86 -29.22 18.17
N GLY A 120 -19.38 -29.71 19.31
CA GLY A 120 -20.18 -30.39 20.32
C GLY A 120 -19.33 -31.05 21.41
N GLY A 121 -19.93 -31.97 22.17
CA GLY A 121 -19.26 -32.69 23.26
C GLY A 121 -19.29 -31.95 24.60
N THR A 122 -18.35 -32.27 25.49
CA THR A 122 -18.14 -31.58 26.78
C THR A 122 -16.70 -31.06 26.88
N GLU A 123 -16.40 -30.20 27.87
CA GLU A 123 -15.02 -29.75 28.13
C GLU A 123 -14.03 -30.90 28.37
N SER A 124 -14.52 -32.06 28.81
CA SER A 124 -13.73 -33.27 29.05
C SER A 124 -13.67 -34.25 27.87
N ASP A 125 -14.54 -34.07 26.86
CA ASP A 125 -14.66 -34.92 25.67
C ASP A 125 -15.27 -34.08 24.51
N PRO A 126 -14.48 -33.17 23.89
CA PRO A 126 -14.97 -32.24 22.89
C PRO A 126 -15.01 -32.87 21.49
N ILE A 127 -16.08 -32.59 20.75
CA ILE A 127 -16.19 -32.96 19.33
C ILE A 127 -15.63 -31.79 18.52
N LEU A 128 -14.54 -32.05 17.79
CA LEU A 128 -13.78 -31.06 17.03
C LEU A 128 -13.94 -31.25 15.51
N GLU A 129 -14.17 -30.15 14.79
CA GLU A 129 -14.09 -30.06 13.33
C GLU A 129 -12.76 -29.35 12.95
N PRO A 130 -11.85 -30.01 12.21
CA PRO A 130 -10.55 -29.43 11.89
C PRO A 130 -10.65 -28.33 10.82
N ASN A 131 -9.99 -27.20 11.04
CA ASN A 131 -9.87 -26.15 10.04
C ASN A 131 -8.56 -26.32 9.24
N ALA A 132 -8.65 -26.46 7.92
CA ALA A 132 -7.48 -26.47 7.05
C ALA A 132 -6.71 -25.12 7.14
N PRO A 133 -5.37 -25.13 7.15
CA PRO A 133 -4.58 -23.90 7.27
C PRO A 133 -4.72 -23.02 6.02
N LEU A 134 -4.83 -21.71 6.20
CA LEU A 134 -5.04 -20.77 5.09
C LEU A 134 -3.70 -20.28 4.54
N ARG A 135 -3.42 -20.56 3.27
CA ARG A 135 -2.29 -20.00 2.54
C ARG A 135 -2.62 -18.58 2.06
N VAL A 136 -1.67 -17.66 2.21
CA VAL A 136 -1.77 -16.27 1.77
C VAL A 136 -0.47 -15.82 1.09
N TYR A 137 -0.60 -14.82 0.22
CA TYR A 137 0.52 -14.13 -0.42
C TYR A 137 1.49 -13.60 0.65
N ASP A 138 2.78 -13.82 0.43
CA ASP A 138 3.86 -13.32 1.27
C ASP A 138 4.87 -12.58 0.41
N CYS A 139 5.32 -11.42 0.90
CA CYS A 139 6.30 -10.56 0.24
C CYS A 139 7.61 -10.47 1.05
N ALA A 140 7.65 -11.04 2.27
CA ALA A 140 8.80 -10.96 3.17
C ALA A 140 10.04 -11.75 2.68
N GLY A 141 9.90 -12.57 1.63
CA GLY A 141 11.01 -13.35 1.08
C GLY A 141 11.64 -14.30 2.12
N PRO A 142 12.97 -14.48 2.10
CA PRO A 142 13.67 -15.23 3.14
C PRO A 142 13.55 -14.62 4.54
N TYR A 143 13.17 -13.34 4.70
CA TYR A 143 13.01 -12.74 6.04
C TYR A 143 11.82 -13.31 6.84
N SER A 144 10.95 -14.12 6.25
CA SER A 144 9.92 -14.89 6.98
C SER A 144 10.27 -16.38 7.16
N ASP A 145 11.36 -16.86 6.56
CA ASP A 145 11.80 -18.26 6.58
C ASP A 145 12.68 -18.55 7.82
N PRO A 146 12.26 -19.43 8.76
CA PRO A 146 13.03 -19.73 9.97
C PRO A 146 14.38 -20.42 9.70
N ASP A 147 14.55 -21.06 8.53
CA ASP A 147 15.74 -21.82 8.16
C ASP A 147 16.76 -21.00 7.33
N ALA A 148 16.47 -19.73 7.05
CA ALA A 148 17.33 -18.87 6.22
C ALA A 148 18.53 -18.25 6.97
N ASP A 149 19.73 -18.34 6.37
CA ASP A 149 20.98 -17.70 6.81
C ASP A 149 21.00 -16.20 6.47
N ILE A 150 20.17 -15.42 7.18
CA ILE A 150 20.02 -13.98 6.94
C ILE A 150 21.29 -13.23 7.36
N ASN A 151 22.03 -12.70 6.38
CA ASN A 151 23.18 -11.83 6.60
C ASN A 151 23.18 -10.67 5.60
N VAL A 152 22.77 -9.47 6.05
CA VAL A 152 22.56 -8.33 5.14
C VAL A 152 23.83 -7.77 4.49
N ARG A 153 25.02 -8.20 4.93
CA ARG A 153 26.32 -7.88 4.30
C ARG A 153 26.66 -8.78 3.11
N ARG A 154 26.11 -10.00 3.10
CA ARG A 154 26.17 -10.94 1.96
C ARG A 154 24.98 -10.78 1.01
N GLY A 155 23.89 -10.19 1.51
CA GLY A 155 22.62 -10.06 0.81
C GLY A 155 21.87 -11.40 0.73
N LEU A 156 20.69 -11.37 0.11
CA LEU A 156 19.85 -12.55 -0.08
C LEU A 156 20.43 -13.53 -1.10
N ASP A 157 19.91 -14.76 -1.14
CA ASP A 157 20.32 -15.76 -2.12
C ASP A 157 19.84 -15.40 -3.53
N LYS A 158 20.74 -15.58 -4.50
CA LYS A 158 20.60 -15.15 -5.90
C LYS A 158 19.80 -16.18 -6.72
N PHE A 159 18.63 -16.60 -6.22
CA PHE A 159 17.99 -17.84 -6.65
C PHE A 159 17.56 -17.84 -8.13
N ARG A 160 17.18 -16.69 -8.72
CA ARG A 160 16.88 -16.57 -10.16
C ARG A 160 18.11 -16.72 -11.07
N ASN A 161 19.33 -16.69 -10.54
CA ASN A 161 20.56 -16.66 -11.35
C ASN A 161 20.63 -17.81 -12.37
N ASN A 162 20.20 -19.01 -11.99
CA ASN A 162 20.21 -20.16 -12.89
C ASN A 162 19.26 -19.94 -14.10
N TRP A 163 18.08 -19.38 -13.86
CA TRP A 163 17.08 -19.07 -14.92
C TRP A 163 17.54 -17.98 -15.86
N ILE A 164 18.44 -17.10 -15.42
CA ILE A 164 19.04 -16.02 -16.23
C ILE A 164 20.23 -16.57 -17.04
N VAL A 165 21.02 -17.49 -16.47
CA VAL A 165 22.16 -18.13 -17.14
C VAL A 165 21.71 -19.13 -18.21
N GLU A 166 20.67 -19.94 -17.95
CA GLU A 166 20.28 -21.06 -18.81
C GLU A 166 19.70 -20.67 -20.18
N ARG A 167 19.28 -19.40 -20.37
CA ARG A 167 18.73 -18.89 -21.64
C ARG A 167 19.81 -18.58 -22.68
N ASP A 168 21.06 -18.43 -22.26
CA ASP A 168 22.24 -18.08 -23.09
C ASP A 168 22.04 -16.84 -24.01
N ASP A 169 21.19 -15.90 -23.61
CA ASP A 169 20.95 -14.62 -24.28
C ASP A 169 21.68 -13.43 -23.63
N THR A 170 22.34 -13.67 -22.49
CA THR A 170 23.04 -12.68 -21.67
C THR A 170 24.53 -13.01 -21.51
N GLU A 171 25.37 -11.97 -21.40
CA GLU A 171 26.79 -12.05 -21.11
C GLU A 171 27.14 -11.31 -19.81
N GLN A 172 28.26 -11.67 -19.17
CA GLN A 172 28.77 -11.02 -17.97
C GLN A 172 29.87 -10.02 -18.34
N LEU A 173 29.79 -8.81 -17.79
CA LEU A 173 30.72 -7.72 -18.04
C LEU A 173 31.97 -7.88 -17.17
N ILE A 174 33.11 -7.39 -17.70
CA ILE A 174 34.41 -7.39 -17.00
C ILE A 174 34.40 -6.44 -15.79
N GLY A 175 33.51 -5.45 -15.80
CA GLY A 175 33.24 -4.48 -14.74
C GLY A 175 32.06 -3.60 -15.12
N ALA A 176 31.68 -2.65 -14.27
CA ALA A 176 30.59 -1.71 -14.57
C ALA A 176 30.92 -0.80 -15.77
N SER A 177 29.92 -0.54 -16.62
CA SER A 177 30.03 0.33 -17.80
C SER A 177 29.84 1.82 -17.45
N SER A 178 29.15 2.13 -16.35
CA SER A 178 28.97 3.52 -15.90
C SER A 178 30.31 4.14 -15.46
N GLY A 179 30.58 5.34 -15.96
CA GLY A 179 31.75 6.13 -15.58
C GLY A 179 31.65 6.62 -14.14
N PHE A 180 30.43 6.90 -13.65
CA PHE A 180 30.22 7.23 -12.24
C PHE A 180 30.47 6.02 -11.33
N THR A 181 29.94 4.83 -11.65
CA THR A 181 30.21 3.61 -10.86
C THR A 181 31.71 3.31 -10.79
N GLN A 182 32.44 3.44 -11.90
CA GLN A 182 33.90 3.29 -11.91
C GLN A 182 34.60 4.28 -10.95
N GLN A 183 34.11 5.52 -10.83
CA GLN A 183 34.63 6.50 -9.88
C GLN A 183 34.29 6.14 -8.42
N ARG A 184 33.08 5.65 -8.13
CA ARG A 184 32.68 5.18 -6.78
C ARG A 184 33.48 3.96 -6.32
N LEU A 185 33.80 3.05 -7.23
CA LEU A 185 34.63 1.88 -6.94
C LEU A 185 36.11 2.22 -6.71
N ALA A 186 36.58 3.37 -7.22
CA ALA A 186 37.97 3.83 -7.09
C ALA A 186 38.21 4.86 -5.96
N ASP A 187 37.18 5.26 -5.22
CA ASP A 187 37.28 6.17 -4.07
C ASP A 187 37.37 5.37 -2.75
N ASP A 188 38.60 5.11 -2.29
CA ASP A 188 38.94 4.41 -1.05
C ASP A 188 38.19 4.97 0.19
N GLY A 189 37.79 6.25 0.16
CA GLY A 189 37.03 6.89 1.24
C GLY A 189 35.66 6.23 1.47
N LEU A 190 35.17 5.45 0.51
CA LEU A 190 33.88 4.76 0.54
C LEU A 190 33.95 3.31 0.98
N ASP A 191 35.14 2.73 1.21
CA ASP A 191 35.30 1.31 1.58
C ASP A 191 34.33 0.87 2.69
N HIS A 192 34.17 1.71 3.72
CA HIS A 192 33.31 1.49 4.88
C HIS A 192 31.79 1.60 4.61
N LEU A 193 31.39 1.97 3.39
CA LEU A 193 30.00 2.10 2.92
C LEU A 193 29.67 1.18 1.74
N ARG A 194 30.66 0.66 1.01
CA ARG A 194 30.40 -0.27 -0.11
C ARG A 194 29.85 -1.59 0.42
N PHE A 195 29.10 -2.28 -0.42
CA PHE A 195 28.54 -3.59 -0.12
C PHE A 195 29.62 -4.69 -0.29
N ASP A 196 29.71 -5.62 0.67
CA ASP A 196 30.84 -6.54 0.79
C ASP A 196 30.87 -7.62 -0.33
N SER A 197 29.76 -7.88 -1.02
CA SER A 197 29.57 -9.02 -1.95
C SER A 197 29.03 -8.62 -3.34
N LEU A 198 29.64 -7.63 -3.99
CA LEU A 198 29.26 -7.17 -5.33
C LEU A 198 29.35 -8.27 -6.40
N LEU A 199 28.40 -8.28 -7.34
CA LEU A 199 28.38 -9.15 -8.51
C LEU A 199 28.86 -8.39 -9.76
N PRO A 200 29.69 -8.97 -10.64
CA PRO A 200 30.00 -8.36 -11.93
C PRO A 200 28.73 -8.32 -12.80
N PRO A 201 28.28 -7.14 -13.29
CA PRO A 201 26.98 -7.00 -13.95
C PRO A 201 26.83 -7.85 -15.21
N ARG A 202 25.59 -8.18 -15.56
CA ARG A 202 25.20 -8.93 -16.75
C ARG A 202 24.39 -8.02 -17.69
N LYS A 203 24.39 -8.36 -18.99
CA LYS A 203 23.75 -7.61 -20.07
C LYS A 203 23.26 -8.56 -21.17
N ALA A 204 22.22 -8.18 -21.92
CA ALA A 204 21.86 -8.86 -23.15
C ALA A 204 23.03 -8.90 -24.15
N LYS A 205 23.28 -10.08 -24.74
CA LYS A 205 24.27 -10.26 -25.82
C LYS A 205 23.89 -9.40 -27.04
N PRO A 206 24.85 -8.99 -27.89
CA PRO A 206 24.56 -8.23 -29.10
C PRO A 206 23.51 -8.90 -30.00
N GLY A 207 22.40 -8.19 -30.26
CA GLY A 207 21.29 -8.70 -31.07
C GLY A 207 20.28 -9.59 -30.32
N LYS A 208 20.37 -9.69 -28.99
CA LYS A 208 19.34 -10.28 -28.13
C LYS A 208 18.51 -9.20 -27.43
N CYS A 209 17.26 -9.54 -27.11
CA CYS A 209 16.43 -8.84 -26.15
C CYS A 209 16.07 -9.84 -25.05
N VAL A 210 16.03 -9.39 -23.80
CA VAL A 210 15.96 -10.27 -22.62
C VAL A 210 14.69 -10.08 -21.79
N THR A 211 13.72 -9.33 -22.31
CA THR A 211 12.54 -8.89 -21.55
C THR A 211 11.44 -9.94 -21.47
N GLN A 212 10.67 -9.94 -20.38
CA GLN A 212 9.49 -10.79 -20.26
C GLN A 212 8.44 -10.52 -21.36
N LEU A 213 8.36 -9.28 -21.89
CA LEU A 213 7.56 -8.93 -23.06
C LEU A 213 8.06 -9.60 -24.35
N HIS A 214 9.38 -9.66 -24.57
CA HIS A 214 10.00 -10.31 -25.72
C HIS A 214 9.72 -11.83 -25.73
N TYR A 215 9.99 -12.53 -24.61
CA TYR A 215 9.68 -13.97 -24.50
C TYR A 215 8.18 -14.23 -24.67
N ALA A 216 7.33 -13.42 -24.02
CA ALA A 216 5.88 -13.57 -24.09
C ALA A 216 5.36 -13.45 -25.53
N ARG A 217 5.84 -12.47 -26.31
CA ARG A 217 5.48 -12.28 -27.73
C ARG A 217 6.01 -13.39 -28.64
N GLN A 218 7.09 -14.08 -28.27
CA GLN A 218 7.57 -15.28 -28.96
C GLN A 218 6.79 -16.55 -28.61
N GLY A 219 5.81 -16.48 -27.70
CA GLY A 219 5.08 -17.66 -27.21
C GLY A 219 5.85 -18.47 -26.17
N VAL A 220 6.94 -17.92 -25.61
CA VAL A 220 7.75 -18.57 -24.58
C VAL A 220 7.18 -18.26 -23.20
N ILE A 221 6.94 -19.30 -22.41
CA ILE A 221 6.62 -19.21 -20.98
C ILE A 221 7.94 -19.33 -20.21
N THR A 222 8.27 -18.34 -19.39
CA THR A 222 9.48 -18.32 -18.57
C THR A 222 9.24 -18.90 -17.17
N PRO A 223 10.30 -19.30 -16.43
CA PRO A 223 10.17 -19.70 -15.02
C PRO A 223 9.50 -18.62 -14.15
N GLU A 224 9.68 -17.33 -14.46
CA GLU A 224 8.99 -16.26 -13.72
C GLU A 224 7.48 -16.24 -14.01
N MET A 225 7.04 -16.47 -15.25
CA MET A 225 5.62 -16.57 -15.60
C MET A 225 4.93 -17.74 -14.90
N GLU A 226 5.62 -18.87 -14.73
CA GLU A 226 5.13 -20.02 -13.96
C GLU A 226 5.10 -19.73 -12.45
N TYR A 227 6.16 -19.13 -11.89
CA TYR A 227 6.23 -18.69 -10.49
C TYR A 227 5.03 -17.81 -10.13
N ILE A 228 4.71 -16.83 -10.98
CA ILE A 228 3.56 -15.94 -10.82
C ILE A 228 2.23 -16.71 -10.88
N ALA A 229 2.05 -17.63 -11.83
CA ALA A 229 0.81 -18.39 -11.94
C ALA A 229 0.52 -19.20 -10.67
N ILE A 230 1.55 -19.79 -10.05
CA ILE A 230 1.43 -20.47 -8.76
C ILE A 230 1.16 -19.45 -7.64
N ARG A 231 1.89 -18.32 -7.60
CA ARG A 231 1.81 -17.29 -6.56
C ARG A 231 0.41 -16.65 -6.46
N GLU A 232 -0.16 -16.23 -7.58
CA GLU A 232 -1.46 -15.54 -7.65
C GLU A 232 -2.65 -16.46 -7.31
N ASN A 233 -2.56 -17.78 -7.60
CA ASN A 233 -3.58 -18.75 -7.22
C ASN A 233 -3.61 -19.05 -5.71
N MET A 234 -2.50 -18.85 -4.98
CA MET A 234 -2.35 -19.17 -3.55
C MET A 234 -2.80 -20.60 -3.17
N ALA A 235 -2.70 -21.55 -4.12
CA ALA A 235 -3.24 -22.91 -4.02
C ALA A 235 -4.75 -23.02 -3.66
N GLN A 236 -5.57 -22.05 -4.09
CA GLN A 236 -7.03 -22.02 -3.86
C GLN A 236 -7.78 -23.32 -4.21
N SER A 237 -7.25 -24.12 -5.16
CA SER A 237 -7.81 -25.42 -5.56
C SER A 237 -7.75 -26.50 -4.48
N GLU A 238 -6.96 -26.31 -3.41
CA GLU A 238 -6.94 -27.22 -2.25
C GLU A 238 -8.02 -26.87 -1.21
N ILE A 239 -8.71 -25.73 -1.33
CA ILE A 239 -9.69 -25.25 -0.36
C ILE A 239 -11.09 -25.79 -0.72
N THR A 240 -11.52 -26.84 -0.01
CA THR A 240 -12.79 -27.54 -0.26
C THR A 240 -13.97 -27.07 0.61
N ASP A 241 -13.75 -26.14 1.55
CA ASP A 241 -14.81 -25.61 2.43
C ASP A 241 -15.75 -24.67 1.63
N GLU A 242 -17.03 -25.05 1.51
CA GLU A 242 -18.11 -24.32 0.82
C GLU A 242 -18.50 -22.99 1.49
N VAL A 243 -18.06 -22.74 2.73
CA VAL A 243 -18.21 -21.45 3.42
C VAL A 243 -17.04 -20.53 3.06
N LEU A 244 -15.82 -21.06 2.98
CA LEU A 244 -14.63 -20.28 2.61
C LEU A 244 -14.65 -19.88 1.13
N THR A 245 -15.02 -20.79 0.23
CA THR A 245 -15.09 -20.55 -1.22
C THR A 245 -16.31 -19.73 -1.68
N ARG A 246 -17.25 -19.42 -0.77
CA ARG A 246 -18.47 -18.66 -1.08
C ARG A 246 -18.17 -17.18 -1.32
N LYS A 247 -18.11 -16.79 -2.59
CA LYS A 247 -17.93 -15.38 -2.99
C LYS A 247 -19.11 -14.82 -3.79
N ALA A 248 -19.19 -13.50 -3.83
CA ALA A 248 -20.02 -12.79 -4.81
C ALA A 248 -19.40 -12.89 -6.23
N ALA A 249 -20.18 -12.54 -7.26
CA ALA A 249 -19.65 -12.41 -8.62
C ALA A 249 -18.57 -11.32 -8.71
N GLY A 250 -18.80 -10.19 -8.03
CA GLY A 250 -18.03 -8.95 -8.18
C GLY A 250 -18.54 -8.08 -9.33
N GLU A 251 -17.93 -6.91 -9.49
CA GLU A 251 -18.00 -6.08 -10.69
C GLU A 251 -16.57 -5.69 -11.06
N SER A 252 -16.10 -6.11 -12.22
CA SER A 252 -14.71 -5.98 -12.66
C SER A 252 -14.52 -4.90 -13.76
N PHE A 253 -15.62 -4.28 -14.20
CA PHE A 253 -15.69 -3.32 -15.30
C PHE A 253 -15.07 -3.87 -16.61
N GLY A 254 -15.26 -5.16 -16.88
CA GLY A 254 -14.75 -5.86 -18.06
C GLY A 254 -13.38 -6.53 -17.90
N ALA A 255 -12.77 -6.50 -16.72
CA ALA A 255 -11.53 -7.24 -16.45
C ALA A 255 -11.76 -8.77 -16.48
N SER A 256 -10.77 -9.49 -17.02
CA SER A 256 -10.79 -10.93 -17.32
C SER A 256 -10.43 -11.78 -16.09
N ILE A 257 -11.31 -11.77 -15.08
CA ILE A 257 -11.02 -12.30 -13.73
C ILE A 257 -12.02 -13.42 -13.36
N SER A 258 -11.85 -14.61 -13.93
CA SER A 258 -12.81 -15.71 -13.76
C SER A 258 -12.23 -17.14 -13.70
N GLU A 259 -11.11 -17.40 -14.36
CA GLU A 259 -10.49 -18.73 -14.41
C GLU A 259 -9.22 -18.81 -13.53
N PRO A 260 -8.78 -20.02 -13.12
CA PRO A 260 -7.50 -20.19 -12.43
C PRO A 260 -6.34 -19.66 -13.29
N ILE A 261 -5.43 -18.91 -12.68
CA ILE A 261 -4.37 -18.23 -13.40
C ILE A 261 -3.35 -19.27 -13.90
N THR A 262 -3.19 -19.41 -15.21
CA THR A 262 -2.22 -20.33 -15.82
C THR A 262 -0.96 -19.59 -16.28
N PRO A 263 0.20 -20.28 -16.43
CA PRO A 263 1.41 -19.65 -16.99
C PRO A 263 1.18 -19.11 -18.41
N GLU A 264 0.28 -19.73 -19.18
CA GLU A 264 -0.13 -19.25 -20.51
C GLU A 264 -1.02 -18.00 -20.43
N PHE A 265 -1.93 -17.89 -19.45
CA PHE A 265 -2.67 -16.66 -19.20
C PHE A 265 -1.72 -15.51 -18.84
N VAL A 266 -0.79 -15.75 -17.90
CA VAL A 266 0.28 -14.81 -17.53
C VAL A 266 1.06 -14.35 -18.76
N ARG A 267 1.56 -15.28 -19.58
CA ARG A 267 2.24 -14.99 -20.85
C ARG A 267 1.37 -14.16 -21.80
N SER A 268 0.08 -14.50 -21.94
CA SER A 268 -0.82 -13.82 -22.88
C SER A 268 -1.09 -12.35 -22.50
N GLU A 269 -1.21 -12.06 -21.20
CA GLU A 269 -1.43 -10.71 -20.70
C GLU A 269 -0.17 -9.84 -20.85
N ILE A 270 1.00 -10.42 -20.60
CA ILE A 270 2.30 -9.78 -20.83
C ILE A 270 2.51 -9.52 -22.32
N ALA A 271 2.27 -10.50 -23.21
CA ALA A 271 2.44 -10.33 -24.66
C ALA A 271 1.61 -9.18 -25.25
N ARG A 272 0.43 -8.94 -24.66
CA ARG A 272 -0.49 -7.83 -24.97
C ARG A 272 -0.15 -6.51 -24.27
N GLY A 273 0.85 -6.49 -23.38
CA GLY A 273 1.24 -5.30 -22.62
C GLY A 273 0.31 -4.92 -21.46
N ARG A 274 -0.69 -5.76 -21.11
CA ARG A 274 -1.68 -5.50 -20.04
C ARG A 274 -1.20 -5.90 -18.64
N ALA A 275 -0.05 -6.55 -18.58
CA ALA A 275 0.63 -6.91 -17.36
C ALA A 275 2.15 -6.88 -17.57
N ILE A 276 2.91 -6.64 -16.50
CA ILE A 276 4.38 -6.70 -16.52
C ILE A 276 4.94 -7.51 -15.36
N ILE A 277 6.18 -7.97 -15.52
CA ILE A 277 7.02 -8.60 -14.51
C ILE A 277 8.30 -7.74 -14.40
N PRO A 278 8.39 -6.77 -13.49
CA PRO A 278 9.58 -5.95 -13.33
C PRO A 278 10.67 -6.76 -12.61
N LEU A 279 11.62 -7.31 -13.37
CA LEU A 279 12.66 -8.21 -12.84
C LEU A 279 13.96 -8.17 -13.67
N ASN A 280 14.78 -7.17 -13.41
CA ASN A 280 16.07 -6.96 -14.06
C ASN A 280 16.98 -8.21 -13.93
N ILE A 281 17.75 -8.50 -14.97
CA ILE A 281 18.72 -9.61 -15.00
C ILE A 281 19.86 -9.48 -13.97
N ASN A 282 20.05 -8.27 -13.41
CA ASN A 282 20.99 -7.94 -12.33
C ASN A 282 20.32 -7.92 -10.93
N HIS A 283 19.06 -8.34 -10.83
CA HIS A 283 18.37 -8.56 -9.55
C HIS A 283 17.95 -10.04 -9.38
N PRO A 284 18.91 -10.97 -9.30
CA PRO A 284 18.62 -12.39 -9.11
C PRO A 284 18.06 -12.76 -7.72
N GLU A 285 18.04 -11.81 -6.77
CA GLU A 285 17.49 -11.96 -5.42
C GLU A 285 15.95 -11.85 -5.34
N ALA A 286 15.30 -11.12 -6.25
CA ALA A 286 13.86 -10.81 -6.15
C ALA A 286 12.93 -12.00 -6.49
N GLU A 287 11.88 -12.20 -5.68
CA GLU A 287 10.83 -13.19 -5.92
C GLU A 287 9.81 -12.69 -6.97
N PRO A 288 9.58 -13.41 -8.10
CA PRO A 288 8.71 -12.93 -9.17
C PRO A 288 7.29 -12.55 -8.75
N MET A 289 6.85 -11.40 -9.23
CA MET A 289 5.50 -10.87 -9.06
C MET A 289 5.04 -10.20 -10.36
N ILE A 290 3.73 -10.10 -10.53
CA ILE A 290 3.09 -9.47 -11.69
C ILE A 290 2.33 -8.21 -11.30
N ILE A 291 2.30 -7.22 -12.18
CA ILE A 291 1.48 -6.01 -12.06
C ILE A 291 0.59 -5.95 -13.30
N GLY A 292 -0.73 -6.08 -13.12
CA GLY A 292 -1.71 -5.96 -14.20
C GLY A 292 -3.14 -6.11 -13.69
N ARG A 293 -4.11 -5.52 -14.41
CA ARG A 293 -5.52 -5.36 -13.97
C ARG A 293 -6.22 -6.68 -13.62
N ASN A 294 -5.82 -7.78 -14.26
CA ASN A 294 -6.46 -9.09 -14.14
C ASN A 294 -5.88 -9.98 -13.00
N PHE A 295 -4.95 -9.44 -12.22
CA PHE A 295 -4.29 -10.11 -11.09
C PHE A 295 -4.70 -9.45 -9.76
N LEU A 296 -4.12 -9.90 -8.63
CA LEU A 296 -4.25 -9.21 -7.35
C LEU A 296 -3.68 -7.77 -7.45
N VAL A 297 -4.28 -6.81 -6.75
CA VAL A 297 -3.80 -5.43 -6.74
C VAL A 297 -2.56 -5.32 -5.84
N LYS A 298 -1.49 -4.73 -6.39
CA LYS A 298 -0.18 -4.65 -5.74
C LYS A 298 0.01 -3.31 -5.03
N VAL A 299 0.90 -3.25 -4.05
CA VAL A 299 1.18 -2.07 -3.23
C VAL A 299 2.67 -1.81 -3.19
N ASN A 300 3.06 -0.60 -3.59
CA ASN A 300 4.42 -0.11 -3.51
C ASN A 300 4.66 0.68 -2.21
N ALA A 301 5.78 0.43 -1.54
CA ALA A 301 6.29 1.30 -0.47
C ALA A 301 7.45 2.17 -0.95
N ASN A 302 7.33 3.50 -0.80
CA ASN A 302 8.46 4.42 -0.98
C ASN A 302 9.32 4.45 0.29
N ILE A 303 10.62 4.18 0.13
CA ILE A 303 11.67 4.42 1.13
C ILE A 303 12.70 5.41 0.55
N GLY A 304 13.82 5.63 1.24
CA GLY A 304 14.92 6.43 0.73
C GLY A 304 15.42 7.47 1.74
N ASN A 305 16.71 7.77 1.62
CA ASN A 305 17.40 8.76 2.44
C ASN A 305 17.13 10.19 1.96
N SER A 306 17.65 11.18 2.68
CA SER A 306 17.65 12.57 2.21
C SER A 306 18.91 13.31 2.64
N ALA A 307 19.17 14.45 1.99
CA ALA A 307 20.18 15.41 2.42
C ALA A 307 20.01 15.90 3.88
N VAL A 308 18.85 15.65 4.52
CA VAL A 308 18.54 16.08 5.88
C VAL A 308 18.60 14.94 6.90
N THR A 309 18.18 13.70 6.58
CA THR A 309 18.04 12.55 7.51
C THR A 309 18.15 11.18 6.83
N SER A 310 18.27 10.14 7.67
CA SER A 310 18.48 8.72 7.40
C SER A 310 19.90 8.30 6.99
N SER A 311 20.11 6.98 6.99
CA SER A 311 21.37 6.26 6.82
C SER A 311 21.13 4.91 6.15
N ILE A 312 22.18 4.23 5.69
CA ILE A 312 22.08 2.93 5.00
C ILE A 312 21.36 1.90 5.88
N GLU A 313 21.68 1.89 7.17
CA GLU A 313 21.09 0.99 8.15
C GLU A 313 19.58 1.24 8.31
N GLU A 314 19.16 2.52 8.32
CA GLU A 314 17.74 2.90 8.40
C GLU A 314 16.95 2.52 7.13
N GLU A 315 17.53 2.59 5.93
CA GLU A 315 16.83 2.17 4.71
C GLU A 315 16.72 0.64 4.59
N VAL A 316 17.76 -0.12 4.99
CA VAL A 316 17.68 -1.59 5.05
C VAL A 316 16.67 -2.05 6.12
N GLU A 317 16.59 -1.37 7.27
CA GLU A 317 15.51 -1.63 8.24
C GLU A 317 14.12 -1.37 7.63
N LYS A 318 13.93 -0.24 6.92
CA LYS A 318 12.66 0.07 6.25
C LYS A 318 12.31 -0.93 5.16
N LEU A 319 13.28 -1.42 4.38
CA LEU A 319 13.07 -2.44 3.35
C LEU A 319 12.51 -3.74 3.95
N VAL A 320 13.23 -4.33 4.91
CA VAL A 320 12.83 -5.57 5.61
C VAL A 320 11.49 -5.41 6.33
N TRP A 321 11.21 -4.21 6.86
CA TRP A 321 9.93 -3.91 7.49
C TRP A 321 8.78 -3.77 6.48
N SER A 322 9.03 -3.15 5.32
CA SER A 322 8.02 -2.95 4.28
C SER A 322 7.57 -4.27 3.68
N THR A 323 8.51 -5.17 3.37
CA THR A 323 8.21 -6.50 2.83
C THR A 323 7.49 -7.38 3.86
N ARG A 324 7.86 -7.31 5.15
CA ARG A 324 7.12 -7.97 6.26
C ARG A 324 5.63 -7.60 6.30
N TRP A 325 5.31 -6.33 6.06
CA TRP A 325 3.93 -5.81 6.07
C TRP A 325 3.25 -5.83 4.69
N GLY A 326 3.85 -6.51 3.71
CA GLY A 326 3.21 -6.88 2.46
C GLY A 326 3.43 -5.92 1.29
N ALA A 327 4.44 -5.04 1.34
CA ALA A 327 4.87 -4.30 0.15
C ALA A 327 5.23 -5.28 -0.97
N ASP A 328 4.57 -5.19 -2.12
CA ASP A 328 4.79 -6.07 -3.28
C ASP A 328 5.95 -5.56 -4.16
N THR A 329 6.23 -4.26 -4.10
CA THR A 329 7.43 -3.59 -4.62
C THR A 329 7.90 -2.51 -3.63
N VAL A 330 9.14 -2.04 -3.78
CA VAL A 330 9.68 -0.94 -3.00
C VAL A 330 10.39 0.06 -3.92
N MET A 331 10.22 1.36 -3.69
CA MET A 331 10.97 2.40 -4.42
C MET A 331 12.01 3.07 -3.53
N ASP A 332 13.25 3.14 -4.03
CA ASP A 332 14.29 4.00 -3.46
C ASP A 332 14.15 5.42 -4.02
N LEU A 333 13.66 6.34 -3.19
CA LEU A 333 13.53 7.77 -3.49
C LEU A 333 14.64 8.61 -2.85
N SER A 334 15.79 8.00 -2.53
CA SER A 334 16.96 8.63 -1.90
C SER A 334 17.43 9.92 -2.60
N THR A 335 17.90 10.88 -1.80
CA THR A 335 18.34 12.21 -2.25
C THR A 335 19.53 12.72 -1.43
N GLY A 336 20.39 13.54 -2.03
CA GLY A 336 21.65 13.95 -1.42
C GLY A 336 22.77 12.92 -1.60
N ARG A 337 23.36 12.49 -0.48
CA ARG A 337 24.64 11.75 -0.48
C ARG A 337 24.45 10.24 -0.46
N TYR A 338 25.46 9.54 -1.01
CA TYR A 338 25.61 8.08 -0.94
C TYR A 338 24.43 7.27 -1.50
N ILE A 339 23.69 7.84 -2.47
CA ILE A 339 22.55 7.19 -3.13
C ILE A 339 22.98 5.88 -3.79
N HIS A 340 24.12 5.88 -4.51
CA HIS A 340 24.69 4.69 -5.15
C HIS A 340 24.90 3.53 -4.17
N GLU A 341 25.54 3.83 -3.03
CA GLU A 341 25.83 2.82 -2.01
C GLU A 341 24.56 2.39 -1.29
N THR A 342 23.72 3.34 -0.85
CA THR A 342 22.45 3.05 -0.14
C THR A 342 21.57 2.12 -0.98
N ARG A 343 21.46 2.37 -2.28
CA ARG A 343 20.71 1.54 -3.22
C ARG A 343 21.30 0.15 -3.43
N GLU A 344 22.63 0.01 -3.44
CA GLU A 344 23.27 -1.32 -3.51
C GLU A 344 22.86 -2.18 -2.31
N TRP A 345 22.93 -1.61 -1.09
CA TRP A 345 22.48 -2.29 0.13
C TRP A 345 20.98 -2.63 0.10
N ILE A 346 20.15 -1.80 -0.54
CA ILE A 346 18.71 -2.07 -0.74
C ILE A 346 18.50 -3.25 -1.70
N ILE A 347 19.01 -3.18 -2.94
CA ILE A 347 18.74 -4.19 -3.98
C ILE A 347 19.28 -5.57 -3.54
N ARG A 348 20.52 -5.64 -3.04
CA ARG A 348 21.13 -6.91 -2.59
C ARG A 348 20.40 -7.55 -1.40
N ASN A 349 19.51 -6.81 -0.74
CA ASN A 349 18.67 -7.26 0.37
C ASN A 349 17.17 -7.29 0.04
N SER A 350 16.77 -7.10 -1.22
CA SER A 350 15.36 -7.06 -1.59
C SER A 350 14.85 -8.40 -2.11
N PRO A 351 13.78 -8.98 -1.52
CA PRO A 351 13.05 -10.09 -2.10
C PRO A 351 11.94 -9.63 -3.06
N VAL A 352 11.80 -8.32 -3.29
CA VAL A 352 10.76 -7.71 -4.13
C VAL A 352 11.37 -6.74 -5.15
N PRO A 353 10.70 -6.43 -6.27
CA PRO A 353 11.21 -5.48 -7.25
C PRO A 353 11.51 -4.10 -6.65
N ILE A 354 12.66 -3.53 -7.01
CA ILE A 354 13.11 -2.19 -6.63
C ILE A 354 12.91 -1.22 -7.80
N GLY A 355 12.16 -0.14 -7.54
CA GLY A 355 12.03 0.99 -8.45
C GLY A 355 12.85 2.21 -8.03
N THR A 356 13.15 3.10 -8.97
CA THR A 356 13.79 4.40 -8.71
C THR A 356 13.19 5.52 -9.57
N VAL A 357 13.55 6.77 -9.25
CA VAL A 357 13.37 7.91 -10.14
C VAL A 357 14.76 8.42 -10.57
N PRO A 358 15.33 7.97 -11.71
CA PRO A 358 16.73 8.24 -12.06
C PRO A 358 17.12 9.73 -12.11
N ILE A 359 16.15 10.62 -12.37
CA ILE A 359 16.40 12.07 -12.44
C ILE A 359 16.84 12.66 -11.09
N TYR A 360 16.48 12.03 -9.96
CA TYR A 360 16.91 12.50 -8.63
C TYR A 360 18.43 12.35 -8.46
N GLN A 361 18.98 11.19 -8.84
CA GLN A 361 20.44 10.99 -8.78
C GLN A 361 21.17 11.77 -9.88
N ALA A 362 20.61 11.87 -11.09
CA ALA A 362 21.18 12.70 -12.14
C ALA A 362 21.29 14.17 -11.72
N LEU A 363 20.31 14.68 -10.95
CA LEU A 363 20.32 16.03 -10.39
C LEU A 363 21.40 16.22 -9.31
N GLU A 364 21.64 15.22 -8.46
CA GLU A 364 22.76 15.26 -7.49
C GLU A 364 24.13 15.19 -8.17
N LYS A 365 24.27 14.44 -9.28
CA LYS A 365 25.48 14.45 -10.12
C LYS A 365 25.80 15.85 -10.69
N VAL A 366 24.80 16.73 -10.78
CA VAL A 366 24.95 18.15 -11.17
C VAL A 366 24.67 19.13 -10.01
N ASN A 367 24.96 18.71 -8.77
CA ASN A 367 24.94 19.55 -7.56
C ASN A 367 23.58 20.24 -7.26
N GLY A 368 22.45 19.65 -7.68
CA GLY A 368 21.13 20.26 -7.51
C GLY A 368 20.74 21.28 -8.58
N VAL A 369 21.61 21.56 -9.55
CA VAL A 369 21.36 22.54 -10.61
C VAL A 369 20.63 21.86 -11.76
N ALA A 370 19.29 21.95 -11.75
CA ALA A 370 18.46 21.35 -12.80
C ALA A 370 18.79 21.88 -14.21
N GLU A 371 19.41 23.05 -14.33
CA GLU A 371 19.89 23.61 -15.61
C GLU A 371 21.11 22.87 -16.18
N ASP A 372 21.94 22.24 -15.33
CA ASP A 372 23.16 21.54 -15.76
C ASP A 372 22.87 20.07 -16.18
N LEU A 373 21.61 19.62 -16.09
CA LEU A 373 21.19 18.29 -16.54
C LEU A 373 21.37 18.13 -18.06
N THR A 374 21.96 17.00 -18.45
CA THR A 374 22.16 16.62 -19.86
C THR A 374 21.83 15.15 -20.07
N TRP A 375 21.56 14.78 -21.33
CA TRP A 375 21.32 13.40 -21.72
C TRP A 375 22.46 12.45 -21.30
N ASP A 376 23.73 12.86 -21.43
CA ASP A 376 24.86 11.98 -21.08
C ASP A 376 24.94 11.68 -19.56
N VAL A 377 24.67 12.68 -18.70
CA VAL A 377 24.59 12.47 -17.24
C VAL A 377 23.42 11.56 -16.88
N PHE A 378 22.27 11.74 -17.54
CA PHE A 378 21.10 10.91 -17.31
C PHE A 378 21.33 9.47 -17.77
N LYS A 379 21.88 9.29 -18.97
CA LYS A 379 22.22 8.00 -19.58
C LYS A 379 23.25 7.20 -18.76
N ASP A 380 24.30 7.84 -18.25
CA ASP A 380 25.23 7.20 -17.30
C ASP A 380 24.50 6.73 -16.03
N THR A 381 23.54 7.51 -15.53
CA THR A 381 22.72 7.17 -14.37
C THR A 381 21.75 6.00 -14.66
N LEU A 382 21.20 5.90 -15.88
CA LEU A 382 20.42 4.72 -16.29
C LEU A 382 21.29 3.46 -16.39
N ILE A 383 22.51 3.57 -16.94
CA ILE A 383 23.46 2.45 -17.04
C ILE A 383 23.85 1.97 -15.63
N GLU A 384 24.23 2.90 -14.75
CA GLU A 384 24.53 2.62 -13.34
C GLU A 384 23.41 1.81 -12.67
N GLN A 385 22.17 2.30 -12.74
CA GLN A 385 21.06 1.70 -12.02
C GLN A 385 20.59 0.37 -12.64
N ALA A 386 20.68 0.23 -13.97
CA ALA A 386 20.40 -1.04 -14.65
C ALA A 386 21.47 -2.11 -14.35
N GLU A 387 22.72 -1.72 -14.15
CA GLU A 387 23.82 -2.63 -13.77
C GLU A 387 23.79 -3.03 -12.29
N GLN A 388 23.24 -2.19 -11.39
CA GLN A 388 22.98 -2.57 -9.99
C GLN A 388 21.77 -3.50 -9.81
N GLY A 389 20.82 -3.52 -10.74
CA GLY A 389 19.60 -4.34 -10.63
C GLY A 389 18.34 -3.58 -10.22
N VAL A 390 18.18 -2.31 -10.60
CA VAL A 390 16.86 -1.64 -10.51
C VAL A 390 15.91 -2.25 -11.54
N ASP A 391 14.71 -2.63 -11.12
CA ASP A 391 13.73 -3.36 -11.95
C ASP A 391 12.80 -2.45 -12.73
N TYR A 392 12.55 -1.23 -12.24
CA TYR A 392 11.78 -0.24 -12.99
C TYR A 392 12.23 1.21 -12.73
N PHE A 393 12.17 2.01 -13.79
CA PHE A 393 12.49 3.44 -13.74
C PHE A 393 11.23 4.29 -13.92
N THR A 394 10.99 5.21 -12.99
CA THR A 394 10.04 6.31 -13.19
C THR A 394 10.68 7.38 -14.08
N ILE A 395 10.20 7.49 -15.31
CA ILE A 395 10.70 8.41 -16.34
C ILE A 395 9.63 9.46 -16.66
N HIS A 396 9.90 10.72 -16.32
CA HIS A 396 9.02 11.89 -16.56
C HIS A 396 9.08 12.40 -18.01
N ALA A 397 8.93 11.52 -18.99
CA ALA A 397 8.99 11.86 -20.42
C ALA A 397 7.70 12.50 -20.97
N GLY A 398 6.57 12.44 -20.24
CA GLY A 398 5.33 13.14 -20.61
C GLY A 398 5.31 14.64 -20.32
N VAL A 399 6.32 15.16 -19.59
CA VAL A 399 6.40 16.56 -19.15
C VAL A 399 6.95 17.43 -20.27
N LEU A 400 6.12 17.72 -21.27
CA LEU A 400 6.54 18.45 -22.46
C LEU A 400 6.47 19.97 -22.27
N LEU A 401 7.37 20.71 -22.91
CA LEU A 401 7.52 22.17 -22.79
C LEU A 401 6.19 22.90 -23.01
N ARG A 402 5.40 22.43 -23.97
CA ARG A 402 4.07 22.95 -24.32
C ARG A 402 2.99 22.76 -23.25
N TYR A 403 3.17 21.84 -22.30
CA TYR A 403 2.21 21.59 -21.20
C TYR A 403 2.53 22.42 -19.95
N VAL A 404 3.78 22.86 -19.77
CA VAL A 404 4.17 23.67 -18.60
C VAL A 404 3.29 24.93 -18.42
N PRO A 405 2.92 25.70 -19.49
CA PRO A 405 2.01 26.83 -19.36
C PRO A 405 0.58 26.49 -18.92
N MET A 406 0.08 25.27 -19.16
CA MET A 406 -1.26 24.86 -18.74
C MET A 406 -1.38 24.86 -17.20
N THR A 407 -0.30 24.45 -16.52
CA THR A 407 -0.24 24.40 -15.04
C THR A 407 -0.22 25.78 -14.36
N ALA A 408 -0.08 26.88 -15.12
CA ALA A 408 0.09 28.23 -14.56
C ALA A 408 -1.14 28.77 -13.80
N ASN A 409 -2.32 28.20 -14.01
CA ASN A 409 -3.57 28.58 -13.33
C ASN A 409 -3.99 27.61 -12.21
N ARG A 410 -3.21 26.55 -11.94
CA ARG A 410 -3.49 25.58 -10.88
C ARG A 410 -3.34 26.20 -9.49
N LEU A 411 -4.09 25.65 -8.53
CA LEU A 411 -3.98 25.99 -7.11
C LEU A 411 -2.65 25.50 -6.51
N THR A 412 -2.16 24.33 -6.92
CA THR A 412 -0.89 23.74 -6.42
C THR A 412 0.22 23.61 -7.45
N GLY A 413 -0.05 23.91 -8.72
CA GLY A 413 0.95 23.89 -9.79
C GLY A 413 1.43 22.48 -10.15
N ILE A 414 2.76 22.26 -10.07
CA ILE A 414 3.42 20.99 -10.36
C ILE A 414 3.96 20.41 -9.05
N VAL A 415 3.31 19.37 -8.53
CA VAL A 415 3.69 18.71 -7.26
C VAL A 415 4.56 17.47 -7.43
N SER A 416 4.71 16.95 -8.65
CA SER A 416 5.68 15.89 -8.92
C SER A 416 7.10 16.46 -8.86
N ARG A 417 7.96 15.93 -7.97
CA ARG A 417 9.36 16.38 -7.86
C ARG A 417 10.10 16.20 -9.18
N GLY A 418 9.94 15.05 -9.84
CA GLY A 418 10.52 14.78 -11.17
C GLY A 418 9.94 15.69 -12.25
N GLY A 419 8.62 15.90 -12.24
CA GLY A 419 7.95 16.83 -13.15
C GLY A 419 8.43 18.27 -13.01
N ALA A 420 8.60 18.77 -11.79
CA ALA A 420 9.09 20.12 -11.53
C ALA A 420 10.56 20.31 -11.96
N ILE A 421 11.41 19.29 -11.81
CA ILE A 421 12.79 19.30 -12.32
C ILE A 421 12.79 19.42 -13.84
N MET A 422 12.00 18.60 -14.54
CA MET A 422 11.92 18.63 -16.00
C MET A 422 11.30 19.93 -16.53
N ALA A 423 10.21 20.40 -15.92
CA ALA A 423 9.60 21.68 -16.26
C ALA A 423 10.58 22.86 -16.11
N LYS A 424 11.41 22.87 -15.05
CA LYS A 424 12.48 23.87 -14.90
C LYS A 424 13.52 23.74 -16.02
N TRP A 425 14.01 22.53 -16.32
CA TRP A 425 15.01 22.31 -17.38
C TRP A 425 14.48 22.78 -18.74
N CYS A 426 13.24 22.43 -19.10
CA CYS A 426 12.59 22.82 -20.36
C CYS A 426 12.46 24.35 -20.45
N LEU A 427 12.04 25.03 -19.37
CA LEU A 427 11.91 26.49 -19.34
C LEU A 427 13.25 27.22 -19.44
N SER A 428 14.30 26.73 -18.75
CA SER A 428 15.63 27.35 -18.77
C SER A 428 16.31 27.27 -20.15
N HIS A 429 16.13 26.16 -20.88
CA HIS A 429 16.70 25.98 -22.23
C HIS A 429 15.77 26.44 -23.35
N HIS A 430 14.47 26.55 -23.08
CA HIS A 430 13.40 26.70 -24.07
C HIS A 430 13.41 25.58 -25.15
N GLN A 431 13.70 24.36 -24.71
CA GLN A 431 13.80 23.14 -25.52
C GLN A 431 12.77 22.10 -25.07
N GLU A 432 12.42 21.17 -25.96
CA GLU A 432 11.52 20.06 -25.62
C GLU A 432 12.24 19.05 -24.70
N ASN A 433 11.48 18.34 -23.88
CA ASN A 433 12.00 17.44 -22.84
C ASN A 433 12.99 16.40 -23.39
N PHE A 434 14.26 16.44 -22.97
CA PHE A 434 15.28 15.52 -23.48
C PHE A 434 15.00 14.03 -23.17
N LEU A 435 14.17 13.71 -22.15
CA LEU A 435 13.71 12.35 -21.87
C LEU A 435 12.73 11.84 -22.93
N TYR A 436 11.96 12.75 -23.53
CA TYR A 436 11.08 12.48 -24.67
C TYR A 436 11.89 12.35 -25.97
N GLU A 437 12.78 13.31 -26.25
CA GLU A 437 13.62 13.28 -27.46
C GLU A 437 14.53 12.04 -27.53
N HIS A 438 15.10 11.62 -26.40
CA HIS A 438 15.92 10.41 -26.30
C HIS A 438 15.15 9.15 -25.85
N PHE A 439 13.81 9.17 -25.79
CA PHE A 439 13.02 8.05 -25.25
C PHE A 439 13.34 6.71 -25.94
N ARG A 440 13.56 6.73 -27.26
CA ARG A 440 13.96 5.53 -28.03
C ARG A 440 15.34 4.98 -27.65
N ASP A 441 16.24 5.80 -27.11
CA ASP A 441 17.53 5.34 -26.57
C ASP A 441 17.41 4.84 -25.12
N ILE A 442 16.50 5.41 -24.33
CA ILE A 442 16.09 4.86 -23.03
C ILE A 442 15.54 3.44 -23.21
N CYS A 443 14.63 3.24 -24.17
CA CYS A 443 14.07 1.91 -24.46
C CYS A 443 15.14 0.86 -24.84
N LYS A 444 16.11 1.22 -25.72
CA LYS A 444 17.22 0.33 -26.10
C LYS A 444 18.10 -0.06 -24.90
N LEU A 445 18.26 0.84 -23.92
CA LEU A 445 18.98 0.56 -22.67
C LEU A 445 18.16 -0.41 -21.81
N CYS A 446 16.90 -0.10 -21.53
CA CYS A 446 16.01 -0.91 -20.71
C CYS A 446 15.86 -2.36 -21.23
N ALA A 447 15.69 -2.52 -22.55
CA ALA A 447 15.61 -3.82 -23.23
C ALA A 447 16.87 -4.70 -23.09
N ALA A 448 18.03 -4.11 -22.78
CA ALA A 448 19.29 -4.83 -22.61
C ALA A 448 19.50 -5.40 -21.19
N TYR A 449 18.61 -5.08 -20.24
CA TYR A 449 18.70 -5.52 -18.84
C TYR A 449 17.35 -6.00 -18.24
N ASP A 450 16.24 -5.90 -18.99
CA ASP A 450 14.85 -6.06 -18.53
C ASP A 450 14.44 -5.11 -17.39
N VAL A 451 14.79 -3.83 -17.55
CA VAL A 451 14.21 -2.76 -16.74
C VAL A 451 12.87 -2.34 -17.34
N SER A 452 11.83 -2.27 -16.52
CA SER A 452 10.51 -1.76 -16.93
C SER A 452 10.45 -0.23 -16.85
N LEU A 453 9.64 0.38 -17.71
CA LEU A 453 9.40 1.83 -17.69
C LEU A 453 8.10 2.14 -16.95
N SER A 454 8.21 2.78 -15.80
CA SER A 454 7.11 3.47 -15.15
C SER A 454 7.05 4.88 -15.74
N LEU A 455 6.01 5.18 -16.52
CA LEU A 455 5.89 6.47 -17.20
C LEU A 455 5.28 7.48 -16.23
N GLY A 456 6.13 8.39 -15.74
CA GLY A 456 5.87 9.19 -14.54
C GLY A 456 4.89 10.35 -14.76
N ASP A 457 4.00 10.55 -13.79
CA ASP A 457 2.91 11.55 -13.80
C ASP A 457 3.39 12.95 -13.37
N GLY A 458 4.30 13.53 -14.14
CA GLY A 458 4.93 14.81 -13.84
C GLY A 458 3.95 15.97 -13.69
N MET A 459 2.79 15.91 -14.35
CA MET A 459 1.70 16.88 -14.30
C MET A 459 0.52 16.42 -13.42
N ARG A 460 0.68 15.46 -12.51
CA ARG A 460 -0.42 15.06 -11.59
C ARG A 460 -0.98 16.23 -10.74
N PRO A 461 -2.25 16.17 -10.32
CA PRO A 461 -2.86 17.15 -9.43
C PRO A 461 -2.37 16.99 -7.98
N GLY A 462 -2.11 18.14 -7.33
CA GLY A 462 -1.72 18.25 -5.92
C GLY A 462 -2.80 18.82 -4.99
N SER A 463 -3.98 19.09 -5.53
CA SER A 463 -5.20 19.39 -4.77
C SER A 463 -6.41 18.87 -5.53
N ILE A 464 -7.54 18.66 -4.84
CA ILE A 464 -8.80 18.27 -5.50
C ILE A 464 -9.35 19.36 -6.45
N ALA A 465 -8.80 20.57 -6.42
CA ALA A 465 -9.15 21.66 -7.32
C ALA A 465 -8.40 21.61 -8.67
N ASP A 466 -7.28 20.88 -8.73
CA ASP A 466 -6.45 20.72 -9.93
C ASP A 466 -6.76 19.42 -10.69
N ALA A 467 -7.72 18.62 -10.19
CA ALA A 467 -8.06 17.29 -10.67
C ALA A 467 -8.72 17.29 -12.06
N ASN A 468 -8.30 16.36 -12.93
CA ASN A 468 -8.82 16.14 -14.28
C ASN A 468 -8.67 17.36 -15.22
N ASP A 469 -7.65 18.19 -14.99
CA ASP A 469 -7.38 19.37 -15.82
C ASP A 469 -6.69 19.05 -17.16
N GLU A 470 -6.53 20.08 -17.99
CA GLU A 470 -5.89 19.99 -19.31
C GLU A 470 -4.44 19.46 -19.21
N ALA A 471 -3.67 19.92 -18.22
CA ALA A 471 -2.26 19.53 -18.06
C ALA A 471 -2.11 18.05 -17.67
N GLN A 472 -2.98 17.54 -16.79
CA GLN A 472 -2.97 16.14 -16.37
C GLN A 472 -3.29 15.21 -17.54
N PHE A 473 -4.35 15.52 -18.30
CA PHE A 473 -4.78 14.65 -19.40
C PHE A 473 -3.92 14.78 -20.66
N ALA A 474 -3.34 15.95 -20.96
CA ALA A 474 -2.38 16.10 -22.05
C ALA A 474 -1.09 15.31 -21.80
N GLU A 475 -0.64 15.21 -20.54
CA GLU A 475 0.43 14.28 -20.17
C GLU A 475 0.00 12.82 -20.37
N LEU A 476 -1.15 12.40 -19.84
CA LEU A 476 -1.65 11.01 -19.94
C LEU A 476 -1.77 10.52 -21.39
N GLU A 477 -2.29 11.35 -22.29
CA GLU A 477 -2.35 11.06 -23.73
C GLU A 477 -0.95 10.90 -24.35
N THR A 478 0.03 11.67 -23.88
CA THR A 478 1.45 11.54 -24.28
C THR A 478 2.06 10.26 -23.72
N LEU A 479 1.72 9.84 -22.50
CA LEU A 479 2.16 8.55 -21.95
C LEU A 479 1.63 7.38 -22.78
N GLY A 480 0.42 7.49 -23.34
CA GLY A 480 -0.16 6.54 -24.30
C GLY A 480 0.58 6.44 -25.64
N GLU A 481 1.23 7.51 -26.11
CA GLU A 481 2.17 7.46 -27.25
C GLU A 481 3.47 6.75 -26.85
N LEU A 482 4.02 7.10 -25.69
CA LEU A 482 5.28 6.55 -25.16
C LEU A 482 5.18 5.04 -24.86
N VAL A 483 4.03 4.53 -24.42
CA VAL A 483 3.77 3.08 -24.30
C VAL A 483 4.00 2.36 -25.63
N LYS A 484 3.42 2.89 -26.72
CA LYS A 484 3.54 2.30 -28.06
C LYS A 484 4.99 2.30 -28.53
N ILE A 485 5.72 3.39 -28.28
CA ILE A 485 7.15 3.49 -28.62
C ILE A 485 8.00 2.52 -27.78
N ALA A 486 7.72 2.33 -26.49
CA ALA A 486 8.42 1.35 -25.66
C ALA A 486 8.15 -0.10 -26.12
N TRP A 487 6.91 -0.38 -26.52
CA TRP A 487 6.51 -1.68 -27.08
C TRP A 487 7.17 -1.99 -28.43
N GLU A 488 7.66 -1.02 -29.21
CA GLU A 488 8.47 -1.28 -30.40
C GLU A 488 9.84 -1.91 -30.08
N TYR A 489 10.33 -1.77 -28.84
CA TYR A 489 11.60 -2.34 -28.36
C TYR A 489 11.39 -3.54 -27.41
N ASP A 490 10.17 -4.08 -27.35
CA ASP A 490 9.74 -5.07 -26.36
C ASP A 490 10.03 -4.64 -24.89
N VAL A 491 9.98 -3.34 -24.58
CA VAL A 491 10.15 -2.84 -23.20
C VAL A 491 8.82 -2.89 -22.45
N GLN A 492 8.86 -3.44 -21.23
CA GLN A 492 7.72 -3.52 -20.32
C GLN A 492 7.34 -2.13 -19.77
N THR A 493 6.04 -1.84 -19.64
CA THR A 493 5.54 -0.49 -19.30
C THR A 493 4.46 -0.50 -18.20
N ILE A 494 4.53 0.49 -17.32
CA ILE A 494 3.47 0.91 -16.37
C ILE A 494 3.19 2.39 -16.61
N ILE A 495 1.94 2.82 -16.44
CA ILE A 495 1.54 4.24 -16.39
C ILE A 495 1.43 4.68 -14.93
N GLU A 496 2.08 5.78 -14.55
CA GLU A 496 1.81 6.43 -13.25
C GLU A 496 0.57 7.32 -13.32
N GLY A 497 -0.10 7.51 -12.19
CA GLY A 497 -1.36 8.23 -12.13
C GLY A 497 -1.71 8.83 -10.77
N PRO A 498 -2.80 9.61 -10.75
CA PRO A 498 -2.83 10.90 -10.08
C PRO A 498 -2.78 10.86 -8.56
N GLY A 499 -2.35 11.99 -7.98
CA GLY A 499 -2.31 12.25 -6.55
C GLY A 499 -3.69 12.61 -5.98
N HIS A 500 -4.16 13.84 -6.21
CA HIS A 500 -5.37 14.37 -5.53
C HIS A 500 -6.58 14.38 -6.46
N ILE A 501 -7.57 13.52 -6.22
CA ILE A 501 -8.77 13.35 -7.05
C ILE A 501 -10.01 13.14 -6.14
N PRO A 502 -11.03 14.02 -6.18
CA PRO A 502 -12.26 13.81 -5.43
C PRO A 502 -13.04 12.61 -5.99
N MET A 503 -13.75 11.87 -5.12
CA MET A 503 -14.33 10.54 -5.44
C MET A 503 -15.16 10.47 -6.73
N ASN A 504 -15.87 11.55 -7.10
CA ASN A 504 -16.69 11.62 -8.30
C ASN A 504 -15.89 11.68 -9.62
N LEU A 505 -14.58 11.95 -9.57
CA LEU A 505 -13.67 12.02 -10.73
C LEU A 505 -12.76 10.79 -10.89
N ILE A 506 -12.68 9.92 -9.87
CA ILE A 506 -11.78 8.75 -9.88
C ILE A 506 -12.07 7.79 -11.04
N LYS A 507 -13.35 7.58 -11.38
CA LYS A 507 -13.73 6.64 -12.45
C LYS A 507 -13.29 7.11 -13.83
N GLU A 508 -13.43 8.42 -14.12
CA GLU A 508 -12.99 9.03 -15.39
C GLU A 508 -11.49 8.84 -15.63
N ASN A 509 -10.66 8.92 -14.58
CA ASN A 509 -9.22 8.68 -14.67
C ASN A 509 -8.89 7.25 -15.12
N MET A 510 -9.58 6.26 -14.55
CA MET A 510 -9.38 4.85 -14.94
C MET A 510 -9.88 4.59 -16.37
N GLU A 511 -11.06 5.10 -16.72
CA GLU A 511 -11.64 4.91 -18.05
C GLU A 511 -10.79 5.56 -19.15
N LYS A 512 -10.32 6.80 -18.93
CA LYS A 512 -9.44 7.48 -19.89
C LYS A 512 -8.06 6.84 -19.99
N GLN A 513 -7.49 6.33 -18.90
CA GLN A 513 -6.20 5.63 -18.97
C GLN A 513 -6.31 4.32 -19.77
N LEU A 514 -7.39 3.55 -19.59
CA LEU A 514 -7.64 2.33 -20.38
C LEU A 514 -7.79 2.65 -21.88
N GLU A 515 -8.46 3.76 -22.21
CA GLU A 515 -8.67 4.22 -23.59
C GLU A 515 -7.36 4.67 -24.27
N VAL A 516 -6.57 5.56 -23.65
CA VAL A 516 -5.43 6.20 -24.34
C VAL A 516 -4.10 5.44 -24.20
N CYS A 517 -3.97 4.56 -23.20
CA CYS A 517 -2.77 3.77 -22.92
C CYS A 517 -2.91 2.27 -23.22
N ASP A 518 -3.88 1.87 -24.06
CA ASP A 518 -4.05 0.51 -24.61
C ASP A 518 -4.09 -0.61 -23.53
N GLU A 519 -4.85 -0.37 -22.44
CA GLU A 519 -4.96 -1.26 -21.28
C GLU A 519 -3.64 -1.59 -20.54
N ALA A 520 -2.56 -0.81 -20.72
CA ALA A 520 -1.32 -0.97 -19.95
C ALA A 520 -1.55 -0.82 -18.43
N PRO A 521 -0.78 -1.49 -17.55
CA PRO A 521 -0.98 -1.41 -16.10
C PRO A 521 -0.89 0.02 -15.56
N PHE A 522 -1.84 0.37 -14.68
CA PHE A 522 -1.91 1.68 -14.04
C PHE A 522 -1.41 1.61 -12.59
N TYR A 523 -0.69 2.65 -12.15
CA TYR A 523 -0.02 2.74 -10.85
C TYR A 523 -0.26 4.10 -10.19
N THR A 524 -1.04 4.19 -9.11
CA THR A 524 -1.57 5.49 -8.62
C THR A 524 -1.18 5.85 -7.19
N LEU A 525 -0.88 7.15 -6.95
CA LEU A 525 -0.54 7.68 -5.63
C LEU A 525 -1.79 7.98 -4.78
N GLY A 526 -2.47 6.91 -4.35
CA GLY A 526 -3.84 6.99 -3.84
C GLY A 526 -4.83 6.68 -4.97
N PRO A 527 -5.74 7.60 -5.35
CA PRO A 527 -5.66 9.05 -5.09
C PRO A 527 -6.23 9.52 -3.73
N GLN A 528 -5.72 10.65 -3.24
CA GLN A 528 -6.27 11.40 -2.11
C GLN A 528 -7.62 12.05 -2.47
N THR A 529 -8.65 11.72 -1.69
CA THR A 529 -10.04 12.13 -1.94
C THR A 529 -10.41 13.49 -1.37
N THR A 530 -9.60 14.05 -0.46
CA THR A 530 -9.79 15.37 0.13
C THR A 530 -8.51 15.87 0.81
N ASP A 531 -8.26 17.18 0.72
CA ASP A 531 -7.00 17.83 1.15
C ASP A 531 -7.03 18.31 2.62
N ILE A 532 -8.13 18.07 3.34
CA ILE A 532 -8.43 18.74 4.62
C ILE A 532 -7.90 18.03 5.87
N ALA A 533 -7.18 16.91 5.73
CA ALA A 533 -6.80 16.04 6.84
C ALA A 533 -5.30 15.65 6.91
N PRO A 534 -4.34 16.58 6.76
CA PRO A 534 -2.91 16.28 6.88
C PRO A 534 -2.58 15.65 8.24
N GLY A 535 -1.80 14.58 8.22
CA GLY A 535 -1.64 13.66 9.36
C GLY A 535 -2.47 12.37 9.23
N TYR A 536 -3.51 12.40 8.38
CA TYR A 536 -4.42 11.29 8.08
C TYR A 536 -4.52 11.00 6.59
N ASP A 537 -3.53 11.46 5.80
CA ASP A 537 -3.52 11.36 4.33
C ASP A 537 -3.60 9.90 3.85
N HIS A 538 -3.00 8.96 4.58
CA HIS A 538 -3.18 7.52 4.39
C HIS A 538 -4.64 7.05 4.34
N PHE A 539 -5.55 7.66 5.12
CA PHE A 539 -6.99 7.37 5.06
C PHE A 539 -7.69 8.11 3.92
N THR A 540 -7.36 9.39 3.66
CA THR A 540 -7.98 10.13 2.54
C THR A 540 -7.59 9.54 1.19
N SER A 541 -6.37 8.99 1.08
CA SER A 541 -5.90 8.25 -0.07
C SER A 541 -6.39 6.80 -0.09
N GLY A 542 -6.46 6.11 1.05
CA GLY A 542 -6.93 4.72 1.13
C GLY A 542 -8.34 4.52 0.58
N ILE A 543 -9.22 5.52 0.74
CA ILE A 543 -10.56 5.54 0.12
C ILE A 543 -10.47 5.56 -1.41
N GLY A 544 -9.70 6.50 -1.98
CA GLY A 544 -9.57 6.63 -3.43
C GLY A 544 -8.78 5.47 -4.06
N ALA A 545 -7.78 4.97 -3.35
CA ALA A 545 -6.99 3.80 -3.71
C ALA A 545 -7.88 2.54 -3.82
N ALA A 546 -8.79 2.32 -2.88
CA ALA A 546 -9.75 1.20 -2.97
C ALA A 546 -10.72 1.36 -4.15
N MET A 547 -11.17 2.59 -4.43
CA MET A 547 -12.05 2.87 -5.59
C MET A 547 -11.34 2.64 -6.92
N ILE A 548 -10.11 3.16 -7.10
CA ILE A 548 -9.39 3.05 -8.36
C ILE A 548 -8.85 1.62 -8.59
N ALA A 549 -8.46 0.92 -7.51
CA ALA A 549 -8.19 -0.53 -7.53
C ALA A 549 -9.39 -1.33 -8.04
N TRP A 550 -10.59 -1.05 -7.52
CA TRP A 550 -11.84 -1.69 -7.99
C TRP A 550 -12.11 -1.40 -9.48
N PHE A 551 -11.93 -0.16 -9.94
CA PHE A 551 -12.14 0.21 -11.35
C PHE A 551 -11.13 -0.44 -12.30
N GLY A 552 -9.90 -0.71 -11.86
CA GLY A 552 -8.91 -1.46 -12.65
C GLY A 552 -7.43 -1.18 -12.39
N CYS A 553 -7.10 -0.34 -11.41
CA CYS A 553 -5.71 -0.01 -11.10
C CYS A 553 -4.92 -1.27 -10.70
N SER A 554 -3.68 -1.37 -11.18
CA SER A 554 -2.86 -2.59 -11.07
C SER A 554 -1.90 -2.55 -9.89
N MET A 555 -1.42 -1.35 -9.54
CA MET A 555 -0.57 -1.11 -8.38
C MET A 555 -0.94 0.20 -7.69
N LEU A 556 -0.81 0.25 -6.37
CA LEU A 556 -1.11 1.43 -5.56
C LEU A 556 0.18 1.90 -4.90
N CYS A 557 0.59 3.14 -5.13
CA CYS A 557 1.66 3.75 -4.35
C CYS A 557 1.11 4.17 -3.00
N TYR A 558 1.69 3.66 -1.92
CA TYR A 558 1.23 3.99 -0.58
C TYR A 558 1.40 5.49 -0.28
N VAL A 559 0.59 5.98 0.66
CA VAL A 559 0.68 7.31 1.23
C VAL A 559 0.76 7.13 2.73
N THR A 560 1.70 7.80 3.36
CA THR A 560 1.95 7.63 4.80
C THR A 560 1.14 8.64 5.63
N PRO A 561 0.98 8.44 6.95
CA PRO A 561 0.42 9.47 7.83
C PRO A 561 1.15 10.83 7.77
N LYS A 562 2.38 10.88 7.23
CA LYS A 562 3.23 12.09 7.21
C LYS A 562 3.45 12.69 5.83
N GLU A 563 2.71 12.28 4.80
CA GLU A 563 2.95 12.67 3.39
C GLU A 563 3.26 14.18 3.21
N HIS A 564 2.38 15.05 3.73
CA HIS A 564 2.54 16.51 3.66
C HIS A 564 3.31 17.14 4.84
N LEU A 565 3.84 16.32 5.75
CA LEU A 565 4.37 16.75 7.07
C LEU A 565 5.85 16.40 7.28
N GLY A 566 6.38 15.37 6.63
CA GLY A 566 7.80 15.00 6.71
C GLY A 566 8.08 13.54 6.38
N LEU A 567 9.36 13.15 6.49
CA LEU A 567 9.79 11.79 6.14
C LEU A 567 9.22 10.75 7.12
N PRO A 568 8.72 9.60 6.62
CA PRO A 568 8.15 8.55 7.44
C PRO A 568 9.23 7.77 8.20
N ASN A 569 8.88 7.36 9.41
CA ASN A 569 9.60 6.38 10.22
C ASN A 569 8.97 4.98 10.07
N LYS A 570 9.58 3.98 10.70
CA LYS A 570 9.16 2.57 10.68
C LYS A 570 7.66 2.35 10.95
N GLU A 571 7.04 3.10 11.86
CA GLU A 571 5.61 2.95 12.16
C GLU A 571 4.73 3.69 11.13
N ASP A 572 5.14 4.86 10.64
CA ASP A 572 4.41 5.55 9.56
C ASP A 572 4.36 4.68 8.27
N VAL A 573 5.47 3.98 7.99
CA VAL A 573 5.58 2.98 6.90
C VAL A 573 4.58 1.83 7.12
N LYS A 574 4.50 1.30 8.35
CA LYS A 574 3.55 0.23 8.70
C LYS A 574 2.10 0.68 8.52
N GLN A 575 1.73 1.85 9.04
CA GLN A 575 0.36 2.38 8.95
C GLN A 575 -0.06 2.62 7.49
N GLY A 576 0.84 3.19 6.67
CA GLY A 576 0.62 3.32 5.23
C GLY A 576 0.40 1.97 4.54
N LEU A 577 1.27 0.99 4.81
CA LEU A 577 1.17 -0.34 4.19
C LEU A 577 -0.08 -1.11 4.61
N ILE A 578 -0.42 -1.15 5.89
CA ILE A 578 -1.66 -1.81 6.35
C ILE A 578 -2.88 -1.17 5.70
N THR A 579 -2.93 0.16 5.62
CA THR A 579 -4.04 0.88 4.98
C THR A 579 -4.14 0.56 3.48
N TYR A 580 -3.01 0.44 2.79
CA TYR A 580 -3.00 0.13 1.36
C TYR A 580 -3.22 -1.35 1.03
N LYS A 581 -2.80 -2.29 1.87
CA LYS A 581 -3.18 -3.71 1.71
C LYS A 581 -4.67 -3.93 2.03
N ILE A 582 -5.27 -3.13 2.91
CA ILE A 582 -6.74 -3.06 3.06
C ILE A 582 -7.38 -2.52 1.77
N ALA A 583 -6.87 -1.43 1.20
CA ALA A 583 -7.42 -0.81 -0.02
C ALA A 583 -7.31 -1.74 -1.26
N ALA A 584 -6.15 -2.37 -1.46
CA ALA A 584 -5.94 -3.35 -2.52
C ALA A 584 -6.87 -4.56 -2.38
N HIS A 585 -6.94 -5.17 -1.19
CA HIS A 585 -7.82 -6.31 -0.90
C HIS A 585 -9.30 -5.96 -1.08
N ALA A 586 -9.73 -4.77 -0.64
CA ALA A 586 -11.09 -4.29 -0.86
C ALA A 586 -11.40 -4.12 -2.37
N GLY A 587 -10.44 -3.63 -3.15
CA GLY A 587 -10.51 -3.58 -4.61
C GLY A 587 -10.64 -4.97 -5.23
N ASP A 588 -9.86 -5.96 -4.79
CA ASP A 588 -9.92 -7.34 -5.28
C ASP A 588 -11.23 -8.06 -4.90
N VAL A 589 -11.75 -7.85 -3.69
CA VAL A 589 -13.08 -8.35 -3.30
C VAL A 589 -14.18 -7.71 -4.15
N ALA A 590 -14.10 -6.41 -4.44
CA ALA A 590 -15.07 -5.71 -5.29
C ALA A 590 -14.98 -6.13 -6.77
N LYS A 591 -13.77 -6.33 -7.31
CA LYS A 591 -13.48 -6.98 -8.60
C LYS A 591 -14.01 -8.41 -8.68
N GLY A 592 -14.24 -9.06 -7.54
CA GLY A 592 -14.67 -10.46 -7.45
C GLY A 592 -13.54 -11.47 -7.63
N HIS A 593 -12.28 -11.09 -7.34
CA HIS A 593 -11.11 -11.96 -7.55
C HIS A 593 -11.27 -13.33 -6.84
N PRO A 594 -11.02 -14.47 -7.51
CA PRO A 594 -11.32 -15.81 -6.99
C PRO A 594 -10.80 -16.08 -5.59
N THR A 595 -9.58 -15.63 -5.30
CA THR A 595 -8.86 -15.91 -4.05
C THR A 595 -9.18 -14.95 -2.90
N ALA A 596 -9.74 -13.77 -3.16
CA ALA A 596 -9.73 -12.67 -2.19
C ALA A 596 -10.66 -12.92 -0.99
N GLN A 597 -11.96 -13.15 -1.26
CA GLN A 597 -12.99 -13.28 -0.22
C GLN A 597 -12.79 -14.52 0.69
N ILE A 598 -11.95 -15.48 0.29
CA ILE A 598 -11.61 -16.66 1.09
C ILE A 598 -11.07 -16.27 2.48
N ARG A 599 -10.24 -15.20 2.54
CA ARG A 599 -9.65 -14.73 3.79
C ARG A 599 -10.66 -14.00 4.68
N ASP A 600 -11.57 -13.21 4.09
CA ASP A 600 -12.70 -12.58 4.83
C ASP A 600 -13.62 -13.64 5.42
N ASN A 601 -13.94 -14.67 4.64
CA ASN A 601 -14.77 -15.79 5.07
C ASN A 601 -14.10 -16.58 6.20
N ALA A 602 -12.80 -16.86 6.11
CA ALA A 602 -12.04 -17.54 7.18
C ALA A 602 -12.01 -16.72 8.48
N LEU A 603 -11.71 -15.43 8.39
CA LEU A 603 -11.68 -14.53 9.55
C LEU A 603 -13.07 -14.37 10.17
N SER A 604 -14.11 -14.34 9.34
CA SER A 604 -15.51 -14.29 9.78
C SER A 604 -16.00 -15.61 10.42
N LYS A 605 -15.54 -16.77 9.91
CA LYS A 605 -15.76 -18.10 10.51
C LYS A 605 -15.14 -18.13 11.92
N ALA A 606 -13.84 -17.83 12.03
CA ALA A 606 -13.12 -17.74 13.30
C ALA A 606 -13.75 -16.75 14.29
N ARG A 607 -14.18 -15.57 13.83
CA ARG A 607 -14.89 -14.56 14.64
C ARG A 607 -16.22 -15.09 15.20
N PHE A 608 -17.05 -15.72 14.37
CA PHE A 608 -18.35 -16.24 14.79
C PHE A 608 -18.21 -17.42 15.77
N GLU A 609 -17.17 -18.23 15.59
CA GLU A 609 -16.82 -19.38 16.44
C GLU A 609 -15.98 -19.01 17.67
N PHE A 610 -15.68 -17.73 17.87
CA PHE A 610 -14.86 -17.20 18.96
C PHE A 610 -13.44 -17.77 19.05
N ARG A 611 -12.87 -18.21 17.91
CA ARG A 611 -11.45 -18.57 17.77
C ARG A 611 -10.62 -17.28 17.71
N TRP A 612 -10.40 -16.68 18.88
CA TRP A 612 -9.81 -15.35 19.03
C TRP A 612 -8.40 -15.22 18.44
N GLU A 613 -7.50 -16.16 18.76
CA GLU A 613 -6.13 -16.14 18.23
C GLU A 613 -6.13 -16.28 16.69
N ASP A 614 -6.92 -17.21 16.13
CA ASP A 614 -7.10 -17.35 14.68
C ASP A 614 -7.59 -16.07 14.02
N GLN A 615 -8.55 -15.36 14.65
CA GLN A 615 -9.03 -14.08 14.14
C GLN A 615 -7.91 -13.02 14.09
N TYR A 616 -6.99 -13.01 15.07
CA TYR A 616 -5.82 -12.12 15.01
C TYR A 616 -4.85 -12.58 13.91
N ASN A 617 -4.52 -13.87 13.85
CA ASN A 617 -3.52 -14.45 12.94
C ASN A 617 -3.92 -14.34 11.45
N LEU A 618 -5.22 -14.45 11.17
CA LEU A 618 -5.83 -14.19 9.86
C LEU A 618 -5.85 -12.70 9.49
N GLY A 619 -5.75 -11.80 10.47
CA GLY A 619 -5.68 -10.35 10.24
C GLY A 619 -4.44 -9.91 9.45
N LEU A 620 -4.47 -8.69 8.92
CA LEU A 620 -3.30 -8.07 8.26
C LEU A 620 -2.24 -7.63 9.29
N ASP A 621 -2.66 -7.27 10.50
CA ASP A 621 -1.79 -6.96 11.64
C ASP A 621 -2.24 -7.72 12.89
N PRO A 622 -1.77 -8.98 13.08
CA PRO A 622 -2.12 -9.78 14.26
C PRO A 622 -1.69 -9.15 15.58
N GLN A 623 -0.61 -8.36 15.58
CA GLN A 623 -0.05 -7.75 16.79
C GLN A 623 -0.98 -6.66 17.33
N THR A 624 -1.43 -5.74 16.47
CA THR A 624 -2.38 -4.69 16.87
C THR A 624 -3.77 -5.27 17.16
N ALA A 625 -4.23 -6.25 16.37
CA ALA A 625 -5.52 -6.91 16.59
C ALA A 625 -5.60 -7.58 17.96
N LYS A 626 -4.52 -8.23 18.40
CA LYS A 626 -4.40 -8.82 19.74
C LYS A 626 -4.28 -7.76 20.83
N ALA A 627 -3.45 -6.74 20.63
CA ALA A 627 -3.23 -5.68 21.62
C ALA A 627 -4.53 -4.95 22.01
N TYR A 628 -5.36 -4.58 21.04
CA TYR A 628 -6.64 -3.90 21.29
C TYR A 628 -7.69 -4.80 21.98
N HIS A 629 -7.60 -6.12 21.84
CA HIS A 629 -8.42 -7.03 22.62
C HIS A 629 -7.92 -7.12 24.07
N ASP A 630 -6.65 -7.45 24.24
CA ASP A 630 -6.05 -7.75 25.54
C ASP A 630 -5.96 -6.49 26.44
N GLU A 631 -5.98 -5.27 25.89
CA GLU A 631 -6.14 -4.00 26.63
C GLU A 631 -7.45 -3.95 27.46
N SER A 632 -8.55 -4.47 26.91
CA SER A 632 -9.85 -4.53 27.60
C SER A 632 -10.06 -5.84 28.36
N LEU A 633 -9.41 -6.93 27.93
CA LEU A 633 -9.64 -8.29 28.42
C LEU A 633 -8.32 -9.04 28.68
N PRO A 634 -7.48 -8.60 29.64
CA PRO A 634 -6.13 -9.14 29.87
C PRO A 634 -6.09 -10.51 30.58
N GLN A 635 -7.24 -11.15 30.85
CA GLN A 635 -7.29 -12.45 31.54
C GLN A 635 -7.30 -13.59 30.52
N GLU A 636 -6.56 -14.67 30.81
CA GLU A 636 -6.45 -15.84 29.92
C GLU A 636 -7.82 -16.47 29.60
N SER A 637 -8.73 -16.48 30.58
CA SER A 637 -10.12 -16.92 30.43
C SER A 637 -10.95 -16.12 29.43
N ALA A 638 -10.52 -14.90 29.06
CA ALA A 638 -11.17 -14.09 28.05
C ALA A 638 -10.78 -14.47 26.62
N LYS A 639 -9.61 -15.10 26.41
CA LYS A 639 -9.13 -15.56 25.09
C LYS A 639 -9.90 -16.78 24.57
N VAL A 640 -10.71 -17.40 25.44
CA VAL A 640 -11.65 -18.48 25.13
C VAL A 640 -13.11 -18.07 25.37
N ALA A 641 -13.38 -16.77 25.55
CA ALA A 641 -14.72 -16.30 25.88
C ALA A 641 -15.62 -16.14 24.65
N HIS A 642 -16.85 -16.67 24.73
CA HIS A 642 -17.91 -16.43 23.75
C HIS A 642 -18.53 -15.01 23.84
N PHE A 643 -17.69 -13.99 24.05
CA PHE A 643 -18.04 -12.56 24.05
C PHE A 643 -16.78 -11.69 24.03
N CYS A 644 -16.92 -10.44 23.60
CA CYS A 644 -15.92 -9.38 23.73
C CYS A 644 -16.35 -8.32 24.77
N SER A 645 -15.43 -7.41 25.12
CA SER A 645 -15.66 -6.31 26.09
C SER A 645 -16.85 -5.42 25.73
N MET A 646 -17.12 -5.21 24.43
CA MET A 646 -18.19 -4.33 23.96
C MET A 646 -19.61 -4.80 24.31
N CYS A 647 -19.83 -6.12 24.47
CA CYS A 647 -21.16 -6.69 24.72
C CYS A 647 -21.25 -7.51 26.02
N GLY A 648 -20.12 -8.07 26.49
CA GLY A 648 -20.10 -8.95 27.65
C GLY A 648 -20.87 -10.27 27.46
N PRO A 649 -20.91 -11.13 28.51
CA PRO A 649 -21.34 -12.54 28.42
C PRO A 649 -22.83 -12.76 28.14
N LYS A 650 -23.66 -11.72 28.18
CA LYS A 650 -25.13 -11.78 28.10
C LYS A 650 -25.74 -11.09 26.87
N PHE A 651 -24.99 -10.22 26.18
CA PHE A 651 -25.51 -9.45 25.04
C PHE A 651 -24.70 -9.65 23.76
N CYS A 652 -23.75 -10.59 23.73
CA CYS A 652 -23.02 -10.92 22.51
C CYS A 652 -23.97 -11.58 21.48
N SER A 653 -24.22 -10.87 20.38
CA SER A 653 -25.15 -11.29 19.33
C SER A 653 -24.74 -12.58 18.63
N MET A 654 -23.43 -12.84 18.47
CA MET A 654 -22.91 -14.07 17.86
C MET A 654 -23.19 -15.29 18.74
N LYS A 655 -22.98 -15.17 20.06
CA LYS A 655 -23.32 -16.22 21.03
C LYS A 655 -24.81 -16.53 21.03
N ILE A 656 -25.66 -15.50 21.13
CA ILE A 656 -27.13 -15.69 21.05
C ILE A 656 -27.54 -16.33 19.71
N SER A 657 -26.84 -16.00 18.62
CA SER A 657 -27.09 -16.61 17.29
C SER A 657 -26.62 -18.07 17.22
N GLN A 658 -25.56 -18.46 17.94
CA GLN A 658 -25.15 -19.85 18.10
C GLN A 658 -26.20 -20.63 18.92
N GLU A 659 -26.63 -20.08 20.06
CA GLU A 659 -27.66 -20.69 20.91
C GLU A 659 -28.98 -20.96 20.13
N VAL A 660 -29.39 -20.02 19.27
CA VAL A 660 -30.54 -20.19 18.36
C VAL A 660 -30.30 -21.27 17.29
N ARG A 661 -29.08 -21.42 16.76
CA ARG A 661 -28.76 -22.48 15.78
C ARG A 661 -28.81 -23.87 16.41
N GLU A 662 -28.26 -24.02 17.62
CA GLU A 662 -28.28 -25.28 18.38
C GLU A 662 -29.72 -25.70 18.72
N TYR A 663 -30.55 -24.77 19.21
CA TYR A 663 -31.97 -25.00 19.45
C TYR A 663 -32.72 -25.44 18.18
N ALA A 664 -32.47 -24.77 17.04
CA ALA A 664 -33.09 -25.11 15.76
C ALA A 664 -32.58 -26.45 15.16
N ALA A 665 -31.36 -26.88 15.51
CA ALA A 665 -30.84 -28.20 15.15
C ALA A 665 -31.49 -29.30 16.01
N ALA A 666 -31.63 -29.08 17.32
CA ALA A 666 -32.31 -30.00 18.23
C ALA A 666 -33.78 -30.24 17.81
N GLN A 667 -34.55 -29.18 17.54
CA GLN A 667 -35.94 -29.34 17.06
C GLN A 667 -36.04 -30.11 15.74
N LYS A 668 -35.08 -29.96 14.81
CA LYS A 668 -35.06 -30.75 13.57
C LYS A 668 -34.83 -32.24 13.83
N LEU A 669 -34.00 -32.59 14.81
CA LEU A 669 -33.81 -33.98 15.24
C LEU A 669 -35.10 -34.56 15.85
N GLU A 670 -35.76 -33.83 16.75
CA GLU A 670 -37.03 -34.23 17.36
C GLU A 670 -38.14 -34.44 16.29
N MET A 671 -38.27 -33.50 15.35
CA MET A 671 -39.21 -33.60 14.22
C MET A 671 -38.89 -34.74 13.23
N HIS A 672 -37.68 -35.31 13.26
CA HIS A 672 -37.32 -36.48 12.49
C HIS A 672 -37.54 -37.81 13.24
N THR A 673 -37.69 -37.79 14.56
CA THR A 673 -38.08 -38.96 15.36
C THR A 673 -39.59 -39.17 15.44
N ASP A 674 -40.41 -38.11 15.38
CA ASP A 674 -41.88 -38.22 15.41
C ASP A 674 -42.49 -38.53 14.03
N ALA A 675 -42.66 -39.82 13.74
CA ALA A 675 -43.23 -40.31 12.49
C ALA A 675 -44.72 -39.96 12.26
N GLU A 676 -45.43 -39.45 13.28
CA GLU A 676 -46.89 -39.27 13.24
C GLU A 676 -47.38 -37.97 12.58
N PHE A 677 -46.53 -36.94 12.42
CA PHE A 677 -47.00 -35.61 11.98
C PHE A 677 -47.51 -35.56 10.52
N LYS A 678 -47.15 -36.54 9.67
CA LYS A 678 -47.57 -36.59 8.27
C LYS A 678 -49.09 -36.80 8.04
N ALA A 679 -49.87 -37.09 9.08
CA ALA A 679 -51.30 -37.35 8.96
C ALA A 679 -52.21 -36.11 8.95
N ARG A 680 -51.68 -34.88 9.14
CA ARG A 680 -52.50 -33.66 9.32
C ARG A 680 -52.41 -32.58 8.24
N SER A 681 -51.55 -32.70 7.23
CA SER A 681 -51.25 -31.61 6.28
C SER A 681 -52.21 -31.45 5.09
N THR A 682 -53.49 -31.83 5.23
CA THR A 682 -54.50 -31.71 4.15
C THR A 682 -55.85 -31.18 4.67
N ALA A 683 -55.84 -30.03 5.35
CA ALA A 683 -57.04 -29.27 5.69
C ALA A 683 -56.78 -27.75 5.71
N ASP A 684 -57.46 -27.06 4.78
CA ASP A 684 -57.78 -25.61 4.68
C ASP A 684 -56.75 -24.47 4.79
N LEU A 685 -57.02 -23.47 3.95
CA LEU A 685 -56.29 -22.21 3.80
C LEU A 685 -57.02 -21.06 4.53
N SER A 686 -56.71 -20.84 5.81
CA SER A 686 -57.24 -19.70 6.59
C SER A 686 -56.22 -19.06 7.56
N ALA A 687 -54.97 -19.52 7.54
CA ALA A 687 -54.01 -19.40 8.64
C ALA A 687 -53.25 -18.06 8.80
N ASN A 688 -53.87 -16.90 8.53
CA ASN A 688 -53.26 -15.60 8.88
C ASN A 688 -53.56 -15.19 10.34
N VAL A 689 -54.77 -15.44 10.85
CA VAL A 689 -55.17 -15.04 12.22
C VAL A 689 -54.48 -15.89 13.29
N ASP A 690 -54.29 -17.18 13.05
CA ASP A 690 -53.60 -18.06 13.99
C ASP A 690 -52.08 -17.90 13.98
N ARG A 691 -51.48 -17.36 12.91
CA ARG A 691 -50.02 -17.17 12.88
C ARG A 691 -49.58 -16.09 13.86
N GLU A 692 -50.30 -14.97 13.95
CA GLU A 692 -50.00 -13.92 14.94
C GLU A 692 -50.29 -14.38 16.36
N LYS A 693 -51.38 -15.11 16.59
CA LYS A 693 -51.66 -15.72 17.91
C LYS A 693 -50.61 -16.75 18.30
N GLY A 694 -50.19 -17.61 17.38
CA GLY A 694 -49.14 -18.61 17.61
C GLY A 694 -47.79 -17.95 17.93
N MET A 695 -47.39 -16.93 17.18
CA MET A 695 -46.18 -16.13 17.49
C MET A 695 -46.29 -15.42 18.84
N ALA A 696 -47.44 -14.84 19.17
CA ALA A 696 -47.67 -14.19 20.46
C ALA A 696 -47.62 -15.19 21.64
N MET A 697 -48.23 -16.37 21.47
CA MET A 697 -48.22 -17.45 22.46
C MET A 697 -46.81 -18.00 22.67
N MET A 698 -46.07 -18.30 21.60
CA MET A 698 -44.67 -18.74 21.67
C MET A 698 -43.75 -17.65 22.27
N SER A 699 -44.01 -16.37 21.98
CA SER A 699 -43.28 -15.25 22.60
C SER A 699 -43.59 -15.11 24.09
N ALA A 700 -44.84 -15.31 24.50
CA ALA A 700 -45.25 -15.30 25.90
C ALA A 700 -44.67 -16.51 26.66
N GLU A 701 -44.70 -17.70 26.06
CA GLU A 701 -44.13 -18.93 26.61
C GLU A 701 -42.61 -18.82 26.77
N PHE A 702 -41.89 -18.36 25.75
CA PHE A 702 -40.45 -18.11 25.82
C PHE A 702 -40.10 -17.13 26.95
N LYS A 703 -40.84 -16.00 27.08
CA LYS A 703 -40.66 -15.03 28.16
C LYS A 703 -41.01 -15.62 29.54
N ALA A 704 -42.06 -16.42 29.65
CA ALA A 704 -42.48 -17.07 30.89
C ALA A 704 -41.45 -18.09 31.38
N LYS A 705 -40.78 -18.80 30.46
CA LYS A 705 -39.63 -19.67 30.74
C LYS A 705 -38.29 -18.88 30.85
N GLY A 706 -38.36 -17.61 31.25
CA GLY A 706 -37.21 -16.76 31.57
C GLY A 706 -36.47 -16.16 30.36
N ALA A 707 -37.02 -16.27 29.14
CA ALA A 707 -36.34 -15.92 27.88
C ALA A 707 -35.00 -16.65 27.66
N ALA A 708 -34.84 -17.83 28.26
CA ALA A 708 -33.71 -18.72 28.02
C ALA A 708 -33.99 -19.61 26.81
N LEU A 709 -32.98 -19.83 25.96
CA LEU A 709 -33.08 -20.72 24.79
C LEU A 709 -33.02 -22.21 25.16
N TYR A 710 -32.64 -22.53 26.41
CA TYR A 710 -32.56 -23.90 26.94
C TYR A 710 -33.27 -23.98 28.29
N HIS A 711 -33.80 -25.15 28.60
CA HIS A 711 -34.40 -25.48 29.90
C HIS A 711 -33.88 -26.85 30.35
N GLU A 712 -33.69 -27.04 31.65
CA GLU A 712 -33.27 -28.35 32.17
C GLU A 712 -34.34 -29.42 31.89
N ALA A 713 -33.90 -30.60 31.45
CA ALA A 713 -34.76 -31.72 31.07
C ALA A 713 -35.42 -32.39 32.31
N GLY A 714 -36.39 -31.70 32.90
CA GLY A 714 -37.15 -32.19 34.06
C GLY A 714 -38.21 -31.23 34.63
N THR A 715 -38.21 -29.94 34.28
CA THR A 715 -39.06 -28.92 34.93
C THR A 715 -40.27 -28.44 34.11
N VAL A 716 -40.83 -29.29 33.25
CA VAL A 716 -42.14 -29.04 32.62
C VAL A 716 -43.27 -29.43 33.56
N LYS A 717 -43.74 -28.47 34.37
CA LYS A 717 -45.13 -28.53 34.88
C LYS A 717 -46.06 -27.97 33.81
N PRO A 718 -47.12 -28.69 33.38
CA PRO A 718 -48.15 -28.10 32.54
C PRO A 718 -48.89 -27.01 33.33
N VAL A 719 -48.96 -25.80 32.78
CA VAL A 719 -49.88 -24.77 33.26
C VAL A 719 -51.23 -25.07 32.64
N LEU A 720 -52.08 -25.76 33.41
CA LEU A 720 -53.49 -25.93 33.12
C LEU A 720 -54.31 -25.08 34.10
N ASP A 721 -55.33 -24.43 33.56
CA ASP A 721 -56.51 -23.88 34.22
C ASP A 721 -56.30 -22.91 35.41
N GLU A 722 -56.29 -21.61 35.09
CA GLU A 722 -56.99 -20.60 35.91
C GLU A 722 -57.37 -19.39 35.05
N VAL A 723 -58.53 -19.46 34.38
CA VAL A 723 -59.17 -18.34 33.65
C VAL A 723 -60.67 -18.31 33.96
N GLU A 724 -61.02 -17.99 35.21
CA GLU A 724 -62.33 -17.42 35.59
C GLU A 724 -62.06 -16.23 36.54
N GLY A 725 -62.56 -15.04 36.19
CA GLY A 725 -62.27 -13.77 36.88
C GLY A 725 -62.45 -12.55 35.98
#